data_AF-A0A8J2RK93-F1
#
_entry.id   AF-A0A8J2RK93-F1
#
_cell.length_a   1.000
_cell.length_b   1.000
_cell.length_c   1.000
_cell.angle_alpha   90.00
_cell.angle_beta   90.00
_cell.angle_gamma   90.00
#
_symmetry.space_group_name_H-M   'P 1'
#
loop_
_entity.id
_entity.type
_entity.pdbx_description
1 polymer ?
#
loop_
_entity_poly.entity_id
_entity_poly.type
_entity_poly.pdbx_seq_one_letter_code
_entity_poly.pdbx_strand_id
1 'polypeptide(L)'
;MGRRISIKCILIFFTFTICCKCQSENPVTSSWAKLEISPDTLSSMEYGNFLIEIYEHAHNHKTTTTASQKKYFFSPLALLDNKSAESSFNNVTKRSEMRFHVEMWSDKVQKEVVKHLNEIVDHEIKSNQVRVIPLEKVILTSNVPTEDYSLSPEWTSYDKSRILRLSLTCFDKKVCGQLANEMRSNPKQFDHLKLLYSLSSQTSQTKQTTISIDSVTSGSMVSKLLQKFKDKKEIFLTANDEKKMLTEMTTNIRMETFVDTEIGSPDTENQILNILKEMLITSRTTIKDQSDKMWDSVFWNEENYRPDKTTKTLNEILNKLDRETQKKLTDMFQKAERQSGIIEKLTSSNKDTEKRGEEQIRRENQSKDAKENENRRSEATEQEQSSRNQTRDEKSKTNKVNRESSIGLGGISASNNFGFENSKTHNTQQENEKRKNEKKNSDTQNRNSENKERMQHNYDANSWTDVDKISSTISEKLSKDSDNSRRIESLKENVEKLLQESKNHVQWDGEKFVPKPMQLSRINLGTFRDSQSFQDRNVRVRYTNAELSAPIKFMEHAELTVTDEWNNLKEQLKEAVMKMEIMNNELTKVKRDLTNKLEDNFNSIKNFNQVTFASTSETLKTNVQNLVKTNAELSNVKRDLTNKLEGTRQELDKTKTELEKMRSGLSKTVDNLSEKINETEKKLTNLSTEFKANIQRVGHEIKIAEGNVNKDLRETSKNLETATRNLASTMTELGSTKSAVADLNKMLNARTREIVDIKQMPTSCSDLQRMGHKLSGFFSVKGSVKMEMIYCDFFPNKNDKQKRIGYVDVKSAPVYFYVQRNSNYNTLGTPIPFDLARVNEGNAMDLTTGIFTAPRPGIYFFSFTGHAEFPKSSSKVHLAVILYLNGGRIGTGYVTESNTVANQNSPLTVQSTLKLKKFDKVWVIIDDWEILGQSLSDNRNHHTHFTGFMLEEDIVVSF
;
A
#
# COMPACT_ATOMS: atom_id res chain seq x y z
N MET A 1 45.46 68.38 -34.68
CA MET A 1 46.70 68.12 -33.90
C MET A 1 46.26 67.49 -32.57
N GLY A 2 46.87 66.39 -32.11
CA GLY A 2 46.64 65.86 -30.75
C GLY A 2 45.50 64.83 -30.54
N ARG A 3 45.91 63.56 -30.35
CA ARG A 3 45.25 62.48 -29.56
C ARG A 3 44.97 62.97 -28.09
N ARG A 4 44.15 62.37 -27.21
CA ARG A 4 43.52 61.03 -27.10
C ARG A 4 42.43 61.02 -25.99
N ILE A 5 41.36 60.23 -26.16
CA ILE A 5 40.63 59.37 -25.18
C ILE A 5 40.27 59.94 -23.77
N SER A 6 38.97 59.94 -23.44
CA SER A 6 38.45 59.12 -22.33
C SER A 6 36.96 58.77 -22.50
N ILE A 7 36.59 57.57 -22.06
CA ILE A 7 35.27 56.92 -22.26
C ILE A 7 34.46 57.04 -20.96
N LYS A 8 33.16 57.38 -21.06
CA LYS A 8 32.16 56.97 -20.07
C LYS A 8 30.86 56.55 -20.77
N CYS A 9 30.65 55.24 -20.85
CA CYS A 9 29.36 54.67 -21.22
C CYS A 9 28.34 54.93 -20.10
N ILE A 10 27.12 55.30 -20.49
CA ILE A 10 25.96 55.27 -19.60
C ILE A 10 25.42 53.83 -19.61
N LEU A 11 25.52 53.15 -18.47
CA LEU A 11 24.98 51.81 -18.24
C LEU A 11 23.96 51.93 -17.10
N ILE A 12 22.68 51.86 -17.44
CA ILE A 12 21.59 51.97 -16.47
C ILE A 12 21.41 50.62 -15.78
N PHE A 13 21.96 50.49 -14.57
CA PHE A 13 21.64 49.38 -13.69
C PHE A 13 20.35 49.70 -12.92
N PHE A 14 19.29 48.92 -13.17
CA PHE A 14 18.12 48.89 -12.29
C PHE A 14 18.43 48.00 -11.07
N THR A 15 18.88 48.61 -9.96
CA THR A 15 18.90 47.96 -8.65
C THR A 15 17.62 48.30 -7.89
N PHE A 16 16.64 47.41 -7.89
CA PHE A 16 15.40 47.57 -7.12
C PHE A 16 15.60 47.07 -5.68
N THR A 17 16.10 47.95 -4.81
CA THR A 17 16.25 47.67 -3.37
C THR A 17 14.94 47.97 -2.63
N ILE A 18 13.97 47.03 -2.66
CA ILE A 18 12.77 47.13 -1.80
C ILE A 18 13.07 46.46 -0.46
N CYS A 19 13.23 47.30 0.57
CA CYS A 19 13.21 46.87 1.96
C CYS A 19 11.75 46.64 2.40
N CYS A 20 11.29 45.39 2.37
CA CYS A 20 10.11 44.96 3.11
C CYS A 20 10.53 44.22 4.38
N LYS A 21 10.60 44.96 5.50
CA LYS A 21 10.51 44.36 6.83
C LYS A 21 9.09 43.81 7.03
N CYS A 22 8.88 42.55 6.68
CA CYS A 22 7.83 41.75 7.28
C CYS A 22 8.50 40.75 8.22
N GLN A 23 8.20 40.86 9.53
CA GLN A 23 8.48 39.77 10.45
C GLN A 23 7.48 38.65 10.16
N SER A 24 7.95 37.59 9.51
CA SER A 24 7.28 36.29 9.53
C SER A 24 8.08 35.31 10.39
N GLU A 25 7.35 34.50 11.13
CA GLU A 25 7.81 33.58 12.18
C GLU A 25 8.94 32.64 11.73
N ASN A 26 9.87 32.38 12.65
CA ASN A 26 10.89 31.31 12.68
C ASN A 26 11.45 30.78 11.34
N PRO A 27 12.73 31.01 11.01
CA PRO A 27 13.35 30.33 9.89
C PRO A 27 13.41 28.82 10.17
N VAL A 28 12.62 28.04 9.44
CA VAL A 28 12.72 26.58 9.43
C VAL A 28 14.09 26.22 8.90
N THR A 29 14.98 25.72 9.77
CA THR A 29 16.29 25.23 9.36
C THR A 29 16.09 24.04 8.42
N SER A 30 16.60 24.16 7.19
CA SER A 30 16.44 23.11 6.18
C SER A 30 17.05 21.80 6.68
N SER A 31 16.43 20.66 6.35
CA SER A 31 16.92 19.36 6.80
C SER A 31 18.34 19.07 6.30
N TRP A 32 18.71 19.59 5.12
CA TRP A 32 20.09 19.63 4.61
C TRP A 32 21.09 20.31 5.56
N ALA A 33 20.72 21.45 6.15
CA ALA A 33 21.56 22.15 7.11
C ALA A 33 21.74 21.36 8.43
N LYS A 34 20.76 20.54 8.83
CA LYS A 34 20.89 19.64 10.00
C LYS A 34 21.84 18.47 9.75
N LEU A 35 21.92 18.00 8.51
CA LEU A 35 22.82 16.90 8.10
C LEU A 35 24.23 17.36 7.73
N GLU A 36 24.47 18.68 7.68
CA GLU A 36 25.71 19.30 7.21
C GLU A 36 26.10 18.88 5.77
N ILE A 37 25.11 18.71 4.89
CA ILE A 37 25.30 18.38 3.47
C ILE A 37 24.93 19.61 2.62
N SER A 38 25.74 19.92 1.61
CA SER A 38 25.38 20.96 0.63
C SER A 38 24.11 20.55 -0.14
N PRO A 39 23.10 21.43 -0.29
CA PRO A 39 21.92 21.13 -1.09
C PRO A 39 22.25 21.10 -2.61
N ASP A 40 23.34 21.74 -3.02
CA ASP A 40 23.79 21.76 -4.41
C ASP A 40 24.59 20.48 -4.72
N THR A 41 24.34 19.88 -5.89
CA THR A 41 25.09 18.72 -6.37
C THR A 41 26.50 19.13 -6.79
N LEU A 42 27.52 18.43 -6.27
CA LEU A 42 28.92 18.63 -6.64
C LEU A 42 29.20 18.11 -8.06
N SER A 43 28.64 16.94 -8.36
CA SER A 43 28.79 16.25 -9.65
C SER A 43 27.70 15.19 -9.80
N SER A 44 27.63 14.58 -10.98
CA SER A 44 26.79 13.41 -11.21
C SER A 44 27.49 12.45 -12.16
N MET A 45 27.25 11.16 -11.99
CA MET A 45 27.88 10.11 -12.80
C MET A 45 26.85 9.07 -13.25
N GLU A 46 27.08 8.48 -14.42
CA GLU A 46 26.31 7.35 -14.90
C GLU A 46 26.83 6.04 -14.27
N TYR A 47 25.92 5.16 -13.87
CA TYR A 47 26.21 3.79 -13.48
C TYR A 47 25.12 2.90 -14.08
N GLY A 48 25.49 2.00 -15.00
CA GLY A 48 24.52 1.25 -15.78
C GLY A 48 23.61 2.18 -16.59
N ASN A 49 22.30 2.09 -16.39
CA ASN A 49 21.28 2.90 -17.04
C ASN A 49 20.74 4.05 -16.16
N PHE A 50 21.48 4.48 -15.12
CA PHE A 50 21.01 5.50 -14.19
C PHE A 50 22.06 6.49 -13.72
N LEU A 51 21.60 7.72 -13.46
CA LEU A 51 22.38 8.77 -12.83
C LEU A 51 22.49 8.55 -11.31
N ILE A 52 23.66 8.88 -10.77
CA ILE A 52 23.98 9.00 -9.35
C ILE A 52 24.42 10.44 -9.10
N GLU A 53 23.74 11.12 -8.20
CA GLU A 53 24.10 12.48 -7.77
C GLU A 53 25.06 12.42 -6.59
N ILE A 54 26.10 13.25 -6.64
CA ILE A 54 27.16 13.31 -5.64
C ILE A 54 27.14 14.69 -4.98
N TYR A 55 27.21 14.69 -3.66
CA TYR A 55 27.11 15.85 -2.78
C TYR A 55 28.33 15.93 -1.88
N GLU A 56 28.59 17.12 -1.35
CA GLU A 56 29.68 17.37 -0.42
C GLU A 56 29.18 17.75 0.98
N HIS A 57 30.00 17.48 1.98
CA HIS A 57 29.76 17.95 3.34
C HIS A 57 30.00 19.47 3.41
N ALA A 58 29.08 20.22 4.01
CA ALA A 58 29.10 21.69 4.09
C ALA A 58 30.36 22.28 4.77
N HIS A 59 31.13 21.45 5.49
CA HIS A 59 32.41 21.82 6.08
C HIS A 59 33.62 21.67 5.14
N ASN A 60 33.49 21.05 3.97
CA ASN A 60 34.61 20.76 3.05
C ASN A 60 35.34 22.03 2.56
N HIS A 61 34.63 23.16 2.46
CA HIS A 61 35.18 24.47 2.06
C HIS A 61 35.77 25.29 3.21
N LYS A 62 35.66 24.84 4.47
CA LYS A 62 36.28 25.55 5.59
C LYS A 62 37.79 25.36 5.55
N THR A 63 38.52 26.46 5.65
CA THR A 63 40.00 26.51 5.63
C THR A 63 40.69 25.67 6.71
N THR A 64 39.95 25.25 7.74
CA THR A 64 40.41 24.38 8.82
C THR A 64 40.26 22.87 8.53
N THR A 65 39.59 22.49 7.45
CA THR A 65 39.27 21.08 7.13
C THR A 65 40.38 20.47 6.25
N THR A 66 41.06 19.44 6.76
CA THR A 66 42.14 18.77 6.01
C THR A 66 41.57 17.79 4.96
N ALA A 67 42.39 17.42 3.97
CA ALA A 67 41.98 16.51 2.89
C ALA A 67 41.42 15.16 3.38
N SER A 68 41.93 14.63 4.50
CA SER A 68 41.43 13.39 5.13
C SER A 68 40.15 13.57 5.96
N GLN A 69 39.76 14.81 6.26
CA GLN A 69 38.52 15.15 6.97
C GLN A 69 37.36 15.48 6.04
N LYS A 70 37.64 15.80 4.76
CA LYS A 70 36.60 16.01 3.75
C LYS A 70 35.75 14.76 3.55
N LYS A 71 34.45 14.95 3.41
CA LYS A 71 33.46 13.87 3.24
C LYS A 71 32.54 14.15 2.05
N TYR A 72 32.10 13.10 1.40
CA TYR A 72 31.23 13.16 0.24
C TYR A 72 30.08 12.17 0.40
N PHE A 73 28.94 12.49 -0.18
CA PHE A 73 27.73 11.69 -0.13
C PHE A 73 27.20 11.40 -1.54
N PHE A 74 26.48 10.29 -1.72
CA PHE A 74 25.80 10.00 -2.98
C PHE A 74 24.34 9.60 -2.77
N SER A 75 23.50 9.89 -3.77
CA SER A 75 22.08 9.55 -3.80
C SER A 75 21.85 8.03 -3.66
N PRO A 76 20.82 7.57 -2.92
CA PRO A 76 20.48 6.14 -2.86
C PRO A 76 20.13 5.58 -4.24
N LEU A 77 20.40 4.28 -4.47
CA LEU A 77 20.09 3.64 -5.75
C LEU A 77 18.61 3.34 -5.95
N ALA A 78 17.92 2.87 -4.90
CA ALA A 78 16.57 2.32 -4.98
C ALA A 78 16.43 1.21 -6.06
N LEU A 79 17.41 0.30 -6.15
CA LEU A 79 17.43 -0.77 -7.15
C LEU A 79 16.54 -1.96 -6.71
N LEU A 80 15.56 -2.35 -7.53
CA LEU A 80 14.67 -3.48 -7.21
C LEU A 80 15.38 -4.83 -7.37
N ASP A 81 15.42 -5.64 -6.31
CA ASP A 81 15.61 -7.08 -6.43
C ASP A 81 14.26 -7.70 -6.82
N ASN A 82 14.04 -7.85 -8.11
CA ASN A 82 12.77 -8.36 -8.63
C ASN A 82 12.54 -9.85 -8.33
N LYS A 83 13.58 -10.61 -7.99
CA LYS A 83 13.46 -12.04 -7.66
C LYS A 83 13.01 -12.26 -6.22
N SER A 84 13.31 -11.31 -5.32
CA SER A 84 12.84 -11.32 -3.93
C SER A 84 11.32 -11.23 -3.73
N ALA A 85 10.57 -10.79 -4.75
CA ALA A 85 9.13 -10.56 -4.60
C ALA A 85 8.43 -11.85 -4.15
N GLU A 86 7.64 -11.81 -3.07
CA GLU A 86 6.93 -12.97 -2.52
C GLU A 86 5.52 -12.60 -2.04
N SER A 87 4.58 -13.54 -2.12
CA SER A 87 3.25 -13.39 -1.52
C SER A 87 3.21 -14.07 -0.15
N SER A 88 2.82 -13.31 0.86
CA SER A 88 2.64 -13.77 2.23
C SER A 88 1.21 -13.48 2.72
N PHE A 89 0.73 -14.25 3.69
CA PHE A 89 -0.51 -13.94 4.40
C PHE A 89 -0.18 -13.71 5.87
N ASN A 90 -0.38 -12.48 6.33
CA ASN A 90 -0.07 -12.08 7.68
C ASN A 90 -1.19 -12.53 8.63
N ASN A 91 -0.93 -13.59 9.39
CA ASN A 91 -1.89 -14.17 10.31
C ASN A 91 -2.30 -13.25 11.47
N VAL A 92 -1.53 -12.20 11.77
CA VAL A 92 -1.87 -11.22 12.82
C VAL A 92 -2.79 -10.14 12.25
N THR A 93 -2.37 -9.45 11.18
CA THR A 93 -3.15 -8.36 10.57
C THR A 93 -4.34 -8.87 9.72
N LYS A 94 -4.38 -10.17 9.42
CA LYS A 94 -5.32 -10.83 8.49
C LYS A 94 -5.31 -10.24 7.08
N ARG A 95 -4.14 -9.78 6.63
CA ARG A 95 -3.93 -9.18 5.30
C ARG A 95 -3.06 -10.07 4.42
N SER A 96 -3.38 -10.12 3.13
CA SER A 96 -2.47 -10.60 2.09
C SER A 96 -1.47 -9.49 1.78
N GLU A 97 -0.19 -9.82 1.85
CA GLU A 97 0.93 -8.90 1.60
C GLU A 97 1.78 -9.46 0.46
N MET A 98 2.25 -8.57 -0.42
CA MET A 98 3.37 -8.87 -1.30
C MET A 98 4.60 -8.15 -0.73
N ARG A 99 5.68 -8.89 -0.49
CA ARG A 99 6.93 -8.36 0.06
C ARG A 99 8.01 -8.41 -1.00
N PHE A 100 8.91 -7.44 -1.01
CA PHE A 100 10.04 -7.37 -1.93
C PHE A 100 11.18 -6.55 -1.34
N HIS A 101 12.35 -6.68 -1.94
CA HIS A 101 13.60 -6.05 -1.51
C HIS A 101 14.05 -4.99 -2.50
N VAL A 102 14.58 -3.89 -1.97
CA VAL A 102 15.23 -2.82 -2.73
C VAL A 102 16.64 -2.62 -2.19
N GLU A 103 17.65 -2.72 -3.04
CA GLU A 103 19.03 -2.39 -2.72
C GLU A 103 19.23 -0.87 -2.75
N MET A 104 19.67 -0.33 -1.61
CA MET A 104 19.78 1.11 -1.38
C MET A 104 21.16 1.66 -1.74
N TRP A 105 22.20 0.84 -1.59
CA TRP A 105 23.60 1.14 -1.88
C TRP A 105 24.38 -0.17 -2.10
N SER A 106 25.55 -0.11 -2.74
CA SER A 106 26.44 -1.29 -2.84
C SER A 106 27.91 -0.88 -2.89
N ASP A 107 28.80 -1.79 -2.45
CA ASP A 107 30.25 -1.55 -2.43
C ASP A 107 30.83 -1.30 -3.83
N LYS A 108 30.21 -1.86 -4.88
CA LYS A 108 30.61 -1.66 -6.28
C LYS A 108 30.34 -0.22 -6.70
N VAL A 109 29.14 0.30 -6.40
CA VAL A 109 28.79 1.70 -6.68
C VAL A 109 29.68 2.67 -5.90
N GLN A 110 29.90 2.42 -4.60
CA GLN A 110 30.77 3.26 -3.79
C GLN A 110 32.20 3.35 -4.34
N LYS A 111 32.74 2.25 -4.89
CA LYS A 111 34.07 2.25 -5.55
C LYS A 111 34.08 3.09 -6.83
N GLU A 112 33.06 3.00 -7.68
CA GLU A 112 32.99 3.84 -8.89
C GLU A 112 32.79 5.33 -8.55
N VAL A 113 31.99 5.66 -7.52
CA VAL A 113 31.85 7.04 -7.02
C VAL A 113 33.18 7.57 -6.49
N VAL A 114 33.95 6.76 -5.75
CA VAL A 114 35.31 7.13 -5.29
C VAL A 114 36.25 7.37 -6.47
N LYS A 115 36.21 6.52 -7.49
CA LYS A 115 37.00 6.68 -8.71
C LYS A 115 36.66 7.99 -9.43
N HIS A 116 35.37 8.25 -9.69
CA HIS A 116 34.91 9.47 -10.33
C HIS A 116 35.29 10.72 -9.52
N LEU A 117 35.14 10.69 -8.19
CA LEU A 117 35.58 11.79 -7.32
C LEU A 117 37.09 12.08 -7.48
N ASN A 118 37.94 11.05 -7.51
CA ASN A 118 39.39 11.22 -7.72
C ASN A 118 39.76 11.78 -9.11
N GLU A 119 38.85 11.75 -10.09
CA GLU A 119 39.05 12.37 -11.41
C GLU A 119 38.69 13.87 -11.42
N ILE A 120 37.88 14.34 -10.46
CA ILE A 120 37.33 15.72 -10.43
C ILE A 120 37.80 16.58 -9.25
N VAL A 121 38.42 16.01 -8.20
CA VAL A 121 38.98 16.78 -7.07
C VAL A 121 40.50 16.66 -6.96
N ASP A 122 41.17 17.77 -6.63
CA ASP A 122 42.64 17.88 -6.55
C ASP A 122 43.29 17.15 -5.35
N HIS A 123 42.66 16.09 -4.81
CA HIS A 123 43.17 15.33 -3.65
C HIS A 123 42.62 13.90 -3.61
N GLU A 124 43.44 12.97 -3.12
CA GLU A 124 43.08 11.55 -3.00
C GLU A 124 41.87 11.34 -2.06
N ILE A 125 40.78 10.77 -2.60
CA ILE A 125 39.58 10.40 -1.87
C ILE A 125 39.61 8.90 -1.56
N LYS A 126 39.45 8.55 -0.27
CA LYS A 126 39.40 7.17 0.21
C LYS A 126 37.96 6.71 0.42
N SER A 127 37.72 5.41 0.24
CA SER A 127 36.36 4.83 0.31
C SER A 127 35.60 5.12 1.61
N ASN A 128 36.30 5.26 2.75
CA ASN A 128 35.70 5.60 4.04
C ASN A 128 35.18 7.05 4.15
N GLN A 129 35.58 7.94 3.24
CA GLN A 129 35.14 9.35 3.13
C GLN A 129 33.87 9.52 2.29
N VAL A 130 33.47 8.48 1.53
CA VAL A 130 32.30 8.47 0.65
C VAL A 130 31.22 7.56 1.24
N ARG A 131 29.97 8.04 1.36
CA ARG A 131 28.84 7.24 1.90
C ARG A 131 27.53 7.56 1.19
N VAL A 132 26.52 6.68 1.28
CA VAL A 132 25.15 7.07 0.89
C VAL A 132 24.64 8.18 1.81
N ILE A 133 23.77 9.07 1.32
CA ILE A 133 23.11 10.09 2.15
C ILE A 133 22.45 9.42 3.37
N PRO A 134 22.61 9.96 4.60
CA PRO A 134 22.04 9.40 5.82
C PRO A 134 20.54 9.75 5.95
N LEU A 135 19.70 9.03 5.22
CA LEU A 135 18.23 9.14 5.28
C LEU A 135 17.71 8.58 6.62
N GLU A 136 16.73 9.23 7.25
CA GLU A 136 16.15 8.77 8.53
C GLU A 136 14.89 7.92 8.34
N LYS A 137 14.04 8.31 7.37
CA LYS A 137 12.80 7.59 7.06
C LYS A 137 12.60 7.44 5.56
N VAL A 138 11.88 6.41 5.18
CA VAL A 138 11.52 6.07 3.81
C VAL A 138 10.04 5.69 3.74
N ILE A 139 9.40 6.00 2.62
CA ILE A 139 8.04 5.55 2.32
C ILE A 139 7.94 5.17 0.84
N LEU A 140 7.18 4.11 0.58
CA LEU A 140 6.87 3.65 -0.76
C LEU A 140 5.58 4.33 -1.23
N THR A 141 5.66 4.96 -2.40
CA THR A 141 4.54 5.68 -3.03
C THR A 141 4.35 5.23 -4.47
N SER A 142 3.24 5.65 -5.08
CA SER A 142 3.00 5.42 -6.50
C SER A 142 2.49 6.68 -7.16
N ASN A 143 2.91 6.87 -8.41
CA ASN A 143 2.51 7.97 -9.28
C ASN A 143 1.24 7.67 -10.11
N VAL A 144 0.64 6.49 -9.96
CA VAL A 144 -0.59 6.09 -10.68
C VAL A 144 -1.61 5.50 -9.70
N PRO A 145 -2.92 5.60 -9.99
CA PRO A 145 -3.94 4.91 -9.22
C PRO A 145 -3.74 3.39 -9.19
N THR A 146 -3.92 2.78 -8.01
CA THR A 146 -3.68 1.34 -7.79
C THR A 146 -4.99 0.61 -7.51
N GLU A 147 -5.45 -0.19 -8.47
CA GLU A 147 -6.72 -0.94 -8.37
C GLU A 147 -6.65 -2.19 -7.47
N ASP A 148 -5.53 -2.92 -7.51
CA ASP A 148 -5.44 -4.30 -6.97
C ASP A 148 -4.65 -4.40 -5.65
N TYR A 149 -4.02 -3.31 -5.24
CA TYR A 149 -3.27 -3.20 -4.00
C TYR A 149 -3.35 -1.79 -3.38
N SER A 150 -2.96 -1.70 -2.12
CA SER A 150 -2.78 -0.47 -1.37
C SER A 150 -1.37 -0.40 -0.78
N LEU A 151 -0.74 0.77 -0.86
CA LEU A 151 0.52 1.08 -0.19
C LEU A 151 0.28 1.57 1.25
N SER A 152 1.31 1.55 2.09
CA SER A 152 1.22 2.11 3.45
C SER A 152 1.42 3.64 3.43
N PRO A 153 0.57 4.45 4.11
CA PRO A 153 0.83 5.86 4.34
C PRO A 153 1.86 6.13 5.46
N GLU A 154 2.40 5.07 6.07
CA GLU A 154 3.31 5.19 7.21
C GLU A 154 4.78 5.24 6.79
N TRP A 155 5.45 6.31 7.22
CA TRP A 155 6.90 6.45 7.11
C TRP A 155 7.64 5.40 7.94
N THR A 156 8.43 4.57 7.27
CA THR A 156 9.25 3.53 7.89
C THR A 156 10.62 4.09 8.26
N SER A 157 11.10 3.84 9.47
CA SER A 157 12.47 4.20 9.87
C SER A 157 13.49 3.44 9.03
N TYR A 158 14.45 4.15 8.44
CA TYR A 158 15.54 3.53 7.69
C TYR A 158 16.78 3.40 8.58
N ASP A 159 17.15 2.15 8.85
CA ASP A 159 18.29 1.75 9.69
C ASP A 159 19.65 1.82 8.96
N LYS A 160 19.66 2.34 7.73
CA LYS A 160 20.80 2.39 6.80
C LYS A 160 21.21 1.02 6.24
N SER A 161 20.36 -0.01 6.40
CA SER A 161 20.56 -1.33 5.81
C SER A 161 20.74 -1.28 4.30
N ARG A 162 21.70 -2.07 3.79
CA ARG A 162 21.95 -2.23 2.34
C ARG A 162 20.69 -2.63 1.57
N ILE A 163 19.86 -3.49 2.17
CA ILE A 163 18.60 -3.98 1.62
C ILE A 163 17.45 -3.41 2.46
N LEU A 164 16.58 -2.64 1.82
CA LEU A 164 15.31 -2.19 2.37
C LEU A 164 14.23 -3.22 2.03
N ARG A 165 13.47 -3.66 3.05
CA ARG A 165 12.32 -4.56 2.86
C ARG A 165 11.04 -3.75 2.78
N LEU A 166 10.29 -3.93 1.70
CA LEU A 166 9.04 -3.22 1.42
C LEU A 166 7.90 -4.21 1.29
N SER A 167 6.67 -3.70 1.48
CA SER A 167 5.47 -4.48 1.22
C SER A 167 4.33 -3.63 0.69
N LEU A 168 3.46 -4.27 -0.10
CA LEU A 168 2.15 -3.76 -0.49
C LEU A 168 1.07 -4.74 0.00
N THR A 169 -0.12 -4.22 0.30
CA THR A 169 -1.27 -5.04 0.74
C THR A 169 -2.22 -5.27 -0.42
N CYS A 170 -2.61 -6.52 -0.69
CA CYS A 170 -3.61 -6.84 -1.72
C CYS A 170 -4.98 -7.15 -1.10
N PHE A 171 -6.04 -7.08 -1.91
CA PHE A 171 -7.39 -7.48 -1.50
C PHE A 171 -7.55 -9.01 -1.40
N ASP A 172 -6.83 -9.76 -2.22
CA ASP A 172 -6.83 -11.23 -2.22
C ASP A 172 -5.40 -11.79 -2.20
N LYS A 173 -5.22 -12.99 -1.65
CA LYS A 173 -3.95 -13.73 -1.70
C LYS A 173 -3.56 -14.11 -3.14
N LYS A 174 -4.53 -14.46 -3.99
CA LYS A 174 -4.32 -14.79 -5.41
C LYS A 174 -3.72 -13.58 -6.15
N VAL A 175 -4.25 -12.38 -5.89
CA VAL A 175 -3.75 -11.11 -6.46
C VAL A 175 -2.32 -10.84 -6.04
N CYS A 176 -1.98 -10.96 -4.74
CA CYS A 176 -0.59 -10.84 -4.30
C CYS A 176 0.34 -11.90 -4.92
N GLY A 177 -0.14 -13.12 -5.16
CA GLY A 177 0.61 -14.16 -5.87
C GLY A 177 0.87 -13.81 -7.34
N GLN A 178 -0.13 -13.25 -8.02
CA GLN A 178 -0.01 -12.75 -9.40
C GLN A 178 0.97 -11.58 -9.46
N LEU A 179 0.79 -10.54 -8.64
CA LEU A 179 1.70 -9.39 -8.58
C LEU A 179 3.15 -9.78 -8.27
N ALA A 180 3.38 -10.75 -7.39
CA ALA A 180 4.72 -11.26 -7.10
C ALA A 180 5.36 -11.94 -8.33
N ASN A 181 4.58 -12.75 -9.06
CA ASN A 181 5.04 -13.39 -10.30
C ASN A 181 5.29 -12.37 -11.41
N GLU A 182 4.42 -11.37 -11.55
CA GLU A 182 4.58 -10.26 -12.49
C GLU A 182 5.84 -9.44 -12.19
N MET A 183 6.11 -9.11 -10.93
CA MET A 183 7.34 -8.41 -10.55
C MET A 183 8.60 -9.23 -10.88
N ARG A 184 8.59 -10.55 -10.62
CA ARG A 184 9.71 -11.45 -10.98
C ARG A 184 9.95 -11.58 -12.48
N SER A 185 8.90 -11.45 -13.30
CA SER A 185 8.91 -11.83 -14.73
C SER A 185 8.99 -10.62 -15.65
N ASN A 186 8.24 -9.57 -15.35
CA ASN A 186 8.19 -8.30 -16.06
C ASN A 186 8.24 -7.14 -15.03
N PRO A 187 9.42 -6.85 -14.43
CA PRO A 187 9.53 -5.85 -13.37
C PRO A 187 9.27 -4.41 -13.84
N LYS A 188 9.46 -4.11 -15.13
CA LYS A 188 9.34 -2.75 -15.68
C LYS A 188 7.95 -2.14 -15.50
N GLN A 189 6.89 -2.96 -15.41
CA GLN A 189 5.52 -2.49 -15.17
C GLN A 189 5.27 -1.96 -13.75
N PHE A 190 6.31 -1.87 -12.91
CA PHE A 190 6.28 -1.29 -11.56
C PHE A 190 7.09 0.01 -11.47
N ASP A 191 7.47 0.62 -12.59
CA ASP A 191 8.24 1.88 -12.67
C ASP A 191 7.50 3.08 -12.08
N HIS A 192 6.17 3.00 -12.00
CA HIS A 192 5.30 3.92 -11.28
C HIS A 192 5.47 3.91 -9.74
N LEU A 193 6.32 3.04 -9.19
CA LEU A 193 6.67 3.03 -7.76
C LEU A 193 7.88 3.93 -7.48
N LYS A 194 7.75 4.80 -6.48
CA LYS A 194 8.83 5.69 -6.02
C LYS A 194 9.07 5.56 -4.53
N LEU A 195 10.34 5.68 -4.13
CA LEU A 195 10.73 5.88 -2.75
C LEU A 195 10.87 7.37 -2.47
N LEU A 196 10.15 7.84 -1.46
CA LEU A 196 10.32 9.17 -0.91
C LEU A 196 11.07 9.07 0.42
N TYR A 197 11.92 10.06 0.70
CA TYR A 197 12.82 10.04 1.86
C TYR A 197 12.67 11.27 2.72
N SER A 198 12.92 11.04 4.02
CA SER A 198 12.95 12.07 5.04
C SER A 198 14.37 12.26 5.55
N LEU A 199 14.86 13.49 5.50
CA LEU A 199 16.19 13.88 5.98
C LEU A 199 16.21 14.28 7.46
N SER A 200 15.07 14.63 8.05
CA SER A 200 14.93 14.79 9.50
C SER A 200 13.50 14.52 10.00
N SER A 201 13.28 14.61 11.33
CA SER A 201 11.96 14.64 11.97
C SER A 201 10.98 15.61 11.28
N GLN A 202 10.02 15.04 10.56
CA GLN A 202 9.02 15.76 9.77
C GLN A 202 8.13 16.65 10.64
N THR A 203 7.86 17.86 10.14
CA THR A 203 6.76 18.70 10.63
C THR A 203 5.50 18.42 9.81
N SER A 204 4.40 18.08 10.48
CA SER A 204 3.10 17.95 9.81
C SER A 204 2.54 19.32 9.47
N GLN A 205 2.19 19.52 8.20
CA GLN A 205 1.48 20.67 7.69
C GLN A 205 -0.01 20.32 7.47
N THR A 206 -0.87 21.33 7.29
CA THR A 206 -2.29 21.13 7.00
C THR A 206 -2.74 21.97 5.81
N LYS A 207 -3.51 21.37 4.91
CA LYS A 207 -4.22 22.08 3.84
C LYS A 207 -5.67 21.60 3.72
N GLN A 208 -6.45 22.30 2.92
CA GLN A 208 -7.84 21.93 2.62
C GLN A 208 -7.87 21.23 1.27
N THR A 209 -8.63 20.13 1.19
CA THR A 209 -8.98 19.45 -0.07
C THR A 209 -10.50 19.32 -0.19
N THR A 210 -10.97 19.06 -1.39
CA THR A 210 -12.39 18.89 -1.70
C THR A 210 -12.60 17.51 -2.29
N ILE A 211 -13.37 16.66 -1.62
CA ILE A 211 -13.85 15.40 -2.19
C ILE A 211 -14.97 15.77 -3.16
N SER A 212 -14.64 15.80 -4.46
CA SER A 212 -15.57 16.13 -5.54
C SER A 212 -16.19 14.87 -6.17
N ILE A 213 -17.24 15.06 -6.98
CA ILE A 213 -17.83 13.97 -7.76
C ILE A 213 -16.82 13.37 -8.76
N ASP A 214 -15.95 14.19 -9.35
CA ASP A 214 -14.97 13.76 -10.35
C ASP A 214 -13.88 12.89 -9.70
N SER A 215 -13.36 13.31 -8.54
CA SER A 215 -12.40 12.56 -7.73
C SER A 215 -12.88 11.15 -7.35
N VAL A 216 -14.20 10.98 -7.20
CA VAL A 216 -14.83 9.75 -6.75
C VAL A 216 -15.33 8.88 -7.92
N THR A 217 -15.64 9.47 -9.07
CA THR A 217 -16.13 8.73 -10.27
C THR A 217 -15.07 8.41 -11.30
N SER A 218 -13.89 9.04 -11.23
CA SER A 218 -12.72 8.78 -12.07
C SER A 218 -12.17 7.34 -11.99
N GLY A 219 -12.56 6.57 -10.97
CA GLY A 219 -12.19 5.16 -10.81
C GLY A 219 -12.83 4.22 -11.83
N SER A 220 -12.07 3.22 -12.27
CA SER A 220 -12.54 2.19 -13.19
C SER A 220 -13.60 1.28 -12.55
N MET A 221 -13.54 1.03 -11.23
CA MET A 221 -14.57 0.27 -10.53
C MET A 221 -15.92 0.99 -10.59
N VAL A 222 -15.95 2.29 -10.29
CA VAL A 222 -17.18 3.11 -10.36
C VAL A 222 -17.70 3.19 -11.78
N SER A 223 -16.82 3.38 -12.76
CA SER A 223 -17.16 3.37 -14.18
C SER A 223 -17.81 2.04 -14.61
N LYS A 224 -17.24 0.89 -14.22
CA LYS A 224 -17.80 -0.45 -14.46
C LYS A 224 -19.18 -0.61 -13.82
N LEU A 225 -19.37 -0.14 -12.58
CA LEU A 225 -20.64 -0.20 -11.87
C LEU A 225 -21.72 0.67 -12.51
N LEU A 226 -21.39 1.91 -12.88
CA LEU A 226 -22.30 2.82 -13.56
C LEU A 226 -22.72 2.31 -14.94
N GLN A 227 -21.79 1.73 -15.69
CA GLN A 227 -22.02 1.12 -17.00
C GLN A 227 -22.90 -0.14 -16.92
N LYS A 228 -22.65 -1.02 -15.93
CA LYS A 228 -23.36 -2.30 -15.75
C LYS A 228 -24.79 -2.10 -15.22
N PHE A 229 -25.00 -1.14 -14.32
CA PHE A 229 -26.25 -0.99 -13.57
C PHE A 229 -27.04 0.29 -13.94
N LYS A 230 -27.12 0.64 -15.22
CA LYS A 230 -27.64 1.93 -15.74
C LYS A 230 -28.93 2.43 -15.09
N ASP A 231 -29.90 1.54 -14.88
CA ASP A 231 -31.24 1.90 -14.38
C ASP A 231 -31.44 1.64 -12.87
N LYS A 232 -30.44 1.09 -12.17
CA LYS A 232 -30.52 0.76 -10.75
C LYS A 232 -29.98 1.91 -9.91
N LYS A 233 -30.76 2.40 -8.94
CA LYS A 233 -30.33 3.40 -7.96
C LYS A 233 -29.45 2.80 -6.86
N GLU A 234 -29.69 1.55 -6.48
CA GLU A 234 -28.96 0.84 -5.43
C GLU A 234 -28.41 -0.49 -5.96
N ILE A 235 -27.19 -0.82 -5.53
CA ILE A 235 -26.50 -2.09 -5.83
C ILE A 235 -25.90 -2.67 -4.56
N PHE A 236 -25.40 -3.90 -4.65
CA PHE A 236 -24.73 -4.60 -3.56
C PHE A 236 -23.32 -5.03 -4.00
N LEU A 237 -22.32 -4.67 -3.20
CA LEU A 237 -20.92 -5.09 -3.37
C LEU A 237 -20.54 -6.11 -2.29
N THR A 238 -19.62 -7.03 -2.61
CA THR A 238 -18.95 -7.83 -1.58
C THR A 238 -18.04 -6.96 -0.71
N ALA A 239 -17.63 -7.44 0.46
CA ALA A 239 -16.70 -6.71 1.32
C ALA A 239 -15.34 -6.43 0.65
N ASN A 240 -14.90 -7.28 -0.30
CA ASN A 240 -13.68 -7.07 -1.06
C ASN A 240 -13.88 -6.01 -2.16
N ASP A 241 -15.00 -6.07 -2.88
CA ASP A 241 -15.33 -5.09 -3.93
C ASP A 241 -15.60 -3.69 -3.35
N GLU A 242 -16.27 -3.60 -2.19
CA GLU A 242 -16.41 -2.36 -1.41
C GLU A 242 -15.04 -1.78 -1.10
N LYS A 243 -14.12 -2.60 -0.57
CA LYS A 243 -12.79 -2.15 -0.17
C LYS A 243 -11.96 -1.72 -1.39
N LYS A 244 -12.03 -2.45 -2.52
CA LYS A 244 -11.37 -2.08 -3.78
C LYS A 244 -11.90 -0.73 -4.30
N MET A 245 -13.22 -0.56 -4.38
CA MET A 245 -13.86 0.69 -4.79
C MET A 245 -13.42 1.88 -3.92
N LEU A 246 -13.47 1.73 -2.59
CA LEU A 246 -13.09 2.80 -1.66
C LEU A 246 -11.58 3.12 -1.69
N THR A 247 -10.71 2.12 -1.87
CA THR A 247 -9.27 2.36 -2.03
C THR A 247 -8.99 3.12 -3.32
N GLU A 248 -9.60 2.75 -4.45
CA GLU A 248 -9.44 3.46 -5.72
C GLU A 248 -9.84 4.95 -5.58
N MET A 249 -11.02 5.23 -5.02
CA MET A 249 -11.47 6.60 -4.72
C MET A 249 -10.50 7.36 -3.80
N THR A 250 -10.01 6.71 -2.74
CA THR A 250 -9.08 7.34 -1.78
C THR A 250 -7.75 7.68 -2.45
N THR A 251 -7.26 6.81 -3.33
CA THR A 251 -6.05 7.05 -4.12
C THR A 251 -6.23 8.20 -5.12
N ASN A 252 -7.37 8.27 -5.83
CA ASN A 252 -7.64 9.37 -6.76
C ASN A 252 -7.70 10.72 -6.04
N ILE A 253 -8.44 10.81 -4.93
CA ILE A 253 -8.47 12.01 -4.06
C ILE A 253 -7.06 12.37 -3.57
N ARG A 254 -6.25 11.38 -3.16
CA ARG A 254 -4.86 11.59 -2.72
C ARG A 254 -4.01 12.20 -3.84
N MET A 255 -4.08 11.66 -5.06
CA MET A 255 -3.31 12.12 -6.22
C MET A 255 -3.73 13.52 -6.70
N GLU A 256 -5.01 13.89 -6.57
CA GLU A 256 -5.49 15.25 -6.84
C GLU A 256 -5.12 16.24 -5.72
N THR A 257 -5.02 15.77 -4.48
CA THR A 257 -4.76 16.61 -3.30
C THR A 257 -3.28 16.94 -3.11
N PHE A 258 -2.38 15.98 -3.39
CA PHE A 258 -0.98 16.04 -3.00
C PHE A 258 -0.05 15.99 -4.23
N VAL A 259 0.95 16.86 -4.26
CA VAL A 259 2.03 16.76 -5.26
C VAL A 259 2.96 15.59 -4.91
N ASP A 260 3.76 15.11 -5.88
CA ASP A 260 4.70 13.98 -5.74
C ASP A 260 5.56 13.96 -4.45
N THR A 261 5.88 15.13 -3.87
CA THR A 261 6.70 15.26 -2.65
C THR A 261 5.89 15.32 -1.35
N GLU A 262 4.56 15.37 -1.41
CA GLU A 262 3.67 15.49 -0.25
C GLU A 262 3.03 14.14 0.11
N ILE A 263 3.17 13.74 1.38
CA ILE A 263 2.61 12.49 1.91
C ILE A 263 1.52 12.82 2.91
N GLY A 264 0.27 12.49 2.59
CA GLY A 264 -0.86 12.53 3.52
C GLY A 264 -0.65 11.57 4.70
N SER A 265 -1.00 12.01 5.91
CA SER A 265 -0.84 11.20 7.12
C SER A 265 -1.81 9.99 7.17
N PRO A 266 -1.53 8.95 7.98
CA PRO A 266 -2.48 7.85 8.18
C PRO A 266 -3.85 8.32 8.69
N ASP A 267 -3.89 9.36 9.53
CA ASP A 267 -5.15 10.01 9.96
C ASP A 267 -5.94 10.58 8.78
N THR A 268 -5.25 11.10 7.76
CA THR A 268 -5.85 11.71 6.57
C THR A 268 -6.50 10.68 5.68
N GLU A 269 -5.81 9.58 5.37
CA GLU A 269 -6.40 8.49 4.58
C GLU A 269 -7.60 7.86 5.31
N ASN A 270 -7.52 7.68 6.63
CA ASN A 270 -8.65 7.18 7.42
C ASN A 270 -9.83 8.17 7.45
N GLN A 271 -9.59 9.48 7.50
CA GLN A 271 -10.66 10.50 7.43
C GLN A 271 -11.36 10.49 6.07
N ILE A 272 -10.61 10.51 4.97
CA ILE A 272 -11.17 10.43 3.61
C ILE A 272 -11.97 9.13 3.45
N LEU A 273 -11.41 7.99 3.85
CA LEU A 273 -12.07 6.69 3.78
C LEU A 273 -13.37 6.63 4.59
N ASN A 274 -13.43 7.25 5.77
CA ASN A 274 -14.64 7.27 6.58
C ASN A 274 -15.72 8.17 5.97
N ILE A 275 -15.36 9.34 5.45
CA ILE A 275 -16.29 10.23 4.74
C ILE A 275 -16.87 9.53 3.50
N LEU A 276 -16.03 8.85 2.72
CA LEU A 276 -16.50 8.04 1.57
C LEU A 276 -17.45 6.92 1.99
N LYS A 277 -17.20 6.23 3.11
CA LYS A 277 -18.12 5.21 3.64
C LYS A 277 -19.47 5.81 4.02
N GLU A 278 -19.48 6.92 4.75
CA GLU A 278 -20.72 7.61 5.17
C GLU A 278 -21.52 8.15 3.98
N MET A 279 -20.84 8.61 2.92
CA MET A 279 -21.49 9.12 1.70
C MET A 279 -22.06 8.01 0.81
N LEU A 280 -21.41 6.84 0.76
CA LEU A 280 -21.67 5.83 -0.28
C LEU A 280 -22.33 4.55 0.22
N ILE A 281 -22.05 4.13 1.46
CA ILE A 281 -22.58 2.90 2.05
C ILE A 281 -23.85 3.22 2.84
N THR A 282 -25.00 2.88 2.27
CA THR A 282 -26.31 3.15 2.90
C THR A 282 -26.68 2.13 3.97
N SER A 283 -26.27 0.87 3.82
CA SER A 283 -26.55 -0.22 4.75
C SER A 283 -25.68 -1.44 4.46
N ARG A 284 -25.65 -2.40 5.39
CA ARG A 284 -25.10 -3.75 5.17
C ARG A 284 -26.19 -4.80 5.36
N THR A 285 -26.14 -5.86 4.57
CA THR A 285 -27.16 -6.92 4.58
C THR A 285 -26.53 -8.28 4.34
N THR A 286 -27.04 -9.31 5.01
CA THR A 286 -26.65 -10.70 4.78
C THR A 286 -27.70 -11.37 3.91
N ILE A 287 -27.32 -11.88 2.73
CA ILE A 287 -28.21 -12.79 2.00
C ILE A 287 -28.29 -14.09 2.78
N LYS A 288 -29.46 -14.39 3.36
CA LYS A 288 -29.80 -15.69 3.94
C LYS A 288 -30.84 -16.42 3.09
N ASP A 289 -31.99 -15.79 2.85
CA ASP A 289 -33.05 -16.29 1.97
C ASP A 289 -33.85 -15.10 1.40
N GLN A 290 -33.27 -14.34 0.46
CA GLN A 290 -33.97 -13.20 -0.17
C GLN A 290 -34.20 -13.44 -1.66
N SER A 291 -35.36 -12.95 -2.12
CA SER A 291 -35.93 -13.20 -3.46
C SER A 291 -34.95 -13.00 -4.61
N ASP A 292 -35.08 -13.82 -5.65
CA ASP A 292 -34.27 -13.80 -6.89
C ASP A 292 -33.94 -12.39 -7.42
N LYS A 293 -34.90 -11.46 -7.34
CA LYS A 293 -34.78 -10.05 -7.74
C LYS A 293 -33.67 -9.25 -7.05
N MET A 294 -33.13 -9.72 -5.91
CA MET A 294 -32.01 -9.06 -5.23
C MET A 294 -30.69 -9.31 -5.96
N TRP A 295 -30.49 -10.53 -6.49
CA TRP A 295 -29.26 -10.92 -7.18
C TRP A 295 -29.02 -10.10 -8.45
N ASP A 296 -30.08 -9.60 -9.10
CA ASP A 296 -30.03 -8.65 -10.23
C ASP A 296 -29.35 -7.31 -9.89
N SER A 297 -29.15 -7.01 -8.61
CA SER A 297 -28.47 -5.80 -8.13
C SER A 297 -27.13 -6.11 -7.43
N VAL A 298 -26.69 -7.38 -7.39
CA VAL A 298 -25.40 -7.80 -6.83
C VAL A 298 -24.32 -7.70 -7.90
N PHE A 299 -23.25 -6.95 -7.63
CA PHE A 299 -22.07 -6.93 -8.49
C PHE A 299 -21.32 -8.26 -8.40
N TRP A 300 -20.86 -8.73 -9.56
CA TRP A 300 -19.96 -9.86 -9.70
C TRP A 300 -19.19 -9.69 -11.01
N ASN A 301 -17.89 -10.02 -11.01
CA ASN A 301 -17.02 -9.87 -12.17
C ASN A 301 -17.47 -10.76 -13.34
N GLU A 302 -17.57 -12.07 -13.11
CA GLU A 302 -18.07 -13.02 -14.11
C GLU A 302 -19.48 -13.49 -13.79
N GLU A 303 -20.47 -12.96 -14.51
CA GLU A 303 -21.89 -13.11 -14.13
C GLU A 303 -22.41 -14.56 -14.13
N ASN A 304 -21.79 -15.44 -14.90
CA ASN A 304 -22.12 -16.87 -14.95
C ASN A 304 -21.71 -17.63 -13.68
N TYR A 305 -20.71 -17.12 -12.95
CA TYR A 305 -20.19 -17.72 -11.72
C TYR A 305 -20.71 -17.01 -10.45
N ARG A 306 -21.68 -16.09 -10.59
CA ARG A 306 -22.37 -15.46 -9.47
C ARG A 306 -23.11 -16.52 -8.62
N PRO A 307 -23.14 -16.45 -7.28
CA PRO A 307 -23.54 -17.58 -6.43
C PRO A 307 -24.94 -18.17 -6.70
N ASP A 308 -25.90 -17.35 -7.11
CA ASP A 308 -27.24 -17.78 -7.54
C ASP A 308 -27.20 -18.61 -8.84
N LYS A 309 -26.46 -18.15 -9.85
CA LYS A 309 -26.33 -18.88 -11.12
C LYS A 309 -25.49 -20.14 -10.96
N THR A 310 -24.44 -20.07 -10.15
CA THR A 310 -23.57 -21.20 -9.82
C THR A 310 -24.34 -22.30 -9.09
N THR A 311 -25.14 -21.95 -8.06
CA THR A 311 -25.94 -22.94 -7.33
C THR A 311 -27.04 -23.54 -8.20
N LYS A 312 -27.73 -22.74 -9.01
CA LYS A 312 -28.67 -23.24 -10.03
C LYS A 312 -28.00 -24.24 -10.98
N THR A 313 -26.84 -23.87 -11.56
CA THR A 313 -26.10 -24.72 -12.51
C THR A 313 -25.61 -26.01 -11.84
N LEU A 314 -25.08 -25.94 -10.62
CA LEU A 314 -24.66 -27.12 -9.86
C LEU A 314 -25.83 -28.06 -9.53
N ASN A 315 -27.01 -27.53 -9.21
CA ASN A 315 -28.22 -28.33 -8.99
C ASN A 315 -28.76 -28.95 -10.30
N GLU A 316 -28.70 -28.23 -11.42
CA GLU A 316 -29.03 -28.77 -12.75
C GLU A 316 -28.07 -29.90 -13.18
N ILE A 317 -26.78 -29.74 -12.89
CA ILE A 317 -25.77 -30.80 -13.07
C ILE A 317 -26.09 -31.98 -12.14
N LEU A 318 -26.32 -31.73 -10.85
CA LEU A 318 -26.61 -32.78 -9.86
C LEU A 318 -27.80 -33.66 -10.29
N ASN A 319 -28.87 -33.05 -10.79
CA ASN A 319 -30.07 -33.76 -11.27
C ASN A 319 -29.81 -34.64 -12.50
N LYS A 320 -28.73 -34.41 -13.25
CA LYS A 320 -28.31 -35.22 -14.42
C LYS A 320 -27.30 -36.31 -14.07
N LEU A 321 -26.76 -36.33 -12.86
CA LEU A 321 -25.76 -37.30 -12.40
C LEU A 321 -26.41 -38.51 -11.72
N ASP A 322 -25.74 -39.66 -11.79
CA ASP A 322 -26.08 -40.83 -10.97
C ASP A 322 -25.77 -40.61 -9.48
N ARG A 323 -26.41 -41.40 -8.61
CA ARG A 323 -26.28 -41.31 -7.15
C ARG A 323 -24.84 -41.42 -6.62
N GLU A 324 -23.95 -42.14 -7.29
CA GLU A 324 -22.56 -42.27 -6.84
C GLU A 324 -21.78 -40.98 -7.10
N THR A 325 -21.98 -40.38 -8.28
CA THR A 325 -21.33 -39.11 -8.65
C THR A 325 -21.94 -37.91 -7.93
N GLN A 326 -23.26 -37.91 -7.74
CA GLN A 326 -23.95 -36.95 -6.86
C GLN A 326 -23.30 -36.95 -5.47
N LYS A 327 -23.17 -38.14 -4.85
CA LYS A 327 -22.57 -38.26 -3.52
C LYS A 327 -21.10 -37.79 -3.48
N LYS A 328 -20.28 -38.14 -4.47
CA LYS A 328 -18.88 -37.66 -4.56
C LYS A 328 -18.81 -36.14 -4.65
N LEU A 329 -19.68 -35.53 -5.44
CA LEU A 329 -19.76 -34.08 -5.59
C LEU A 329 -20.21 -33.41 -4.28
N THR A 330 -21.25 -33.90 -3.61
CA THR A 330 -21.72 -33.33 -2.34
C THR A 330 -20.73 -33.53 -1.20
N ASP A 331 -20.10 -34.71 -1.11
CA ASP A 331 -19.09 -35.02 -0.08
C ASP A 331 -17.86 -34.10 -0.21
N MET A 332 -17.51 -33.65 -1.42
CA MET A 332 -16.41 -32.69 -1.65
C MET A 332 -16.70 -31.32 -1.01
N PHE A 333 -17.91 -30.77 -1.20
CA PHE A 333 -18.29 -29.49 -0.57
C PHE A 333 -18.43 -29.63 0.95
N GLN A 334 -19.06 -30.70 1.44
CA GLN A 334 -19.19 -30.94 2.88
C GLN A 334 -17.83 -31.13 3.59
N LYS A 335 -16.86 -31.80 2.96
CA LYS A 335 -15.49 -31.91 3.50
C LYS A 335 -14.83 -30.53 3.60
N ALA A 336 -14.97 -29.68 2.58
CA ALA A 336 -14.43 -28.33 2.57
C ALA A 336 -15.04 -27.44 3.66
N GLU A 337 -16.36 -27.53 3.88
CA GLU A 337 -17.06 -26.81 4.96
C GLU A 337 -16.61 -27.27 6.35
N ARG A 338 -16.46 -28.59 6.57
CA ARG A 338 -15.94 -29.13 7.84
C ARG A 338 -14.51 -28.65 8.11
N GLN A 339 -13.64 -28.61 7.10
CA GLN A 339 -12.30 -28.03 7.22
C GLN A 339 -12.37 -26.53 7.57
N SER A 340 -13.23 -25.75 6.91
CA SER A 340 -13.41 -24.32 7.20
C SER A 340 -13.88 -24.07 8.63
N GLY A 341 -14.91 -24.80 9.10
CA GLY A 341 -15.44 -24.65 10.46
C GLY A 341 -14.49 -25.10 11.57
N ILE A 342 -13.57 -26.02 11.28
CA ILE A 342 -12.48 -26.39 12.21
C ILE A 342 -11.45 -25.25 12.30
N ILE A 343 -11.04 -24.67 11.16
CA ILE A 343 -10.12 -23.51 11.14
C ILE A 343 -10.74 -22.31 11.87
N GLU A 344 -12.03 -22.05 11.66
CA GLU A 344 -12.74 -20.95 12.32
C GLU A 344 -12.81 -21.14 13.85
N LYS A 345 -13.10 -22.36 14.34
CA LYS A 345 -13.06 -22.69 15.77
C LYS A 345 -11.65 -22.61 16.38
N LEU A 346 -10.62 -23.02 15.64
CA LEU A 346 -9.22 -22.88 16.09
C LEU A 346 -8.83 -21.40 16.20
N THR A 347 -9.24 -20.56 15.23
CA THR A 347 -8.96 -19.12 15.26
C THR A 347 -9.81 -18.34 16.28
N SER A 348 -11.02 -18.77 16.61
CA SER A 348 -11.79 -18.19 17.72
C SER A 348 -11.19 -18.56 19.07
N SER A 349 -10.79 -19.83 19.25
CA SER A 349 -10.11 -20.28 20.48
C SER A 349 -8.81 -19.53 20.73
N ASN A 350 -8.06 -19.18 19.67
CA ASN A 350 -6.85 -18.38 19.79
C ASN A 350 -7.13 -16.91 20.14
N LYS A 351 -8.23 -16.32 19.66
CA LYS A 351 -8.61 -14.94 20.01
C LYS A 351 -8.96 -14.78 21.49
N ASP A 352 -9.58 -15.78 22.12
CA ASP A 352 -9.92 -15.72 23.54
C ASP A 352 -8.69 -15.96 24.44
N THR A 353 -7.68 -16.69 23.98
CA THR A 353 -6.37 -16.79 24.67
C THR A 353 -5.49 -15.55 24.42
N GLU A 354 -5.48 -14.98 23.21
CA GLU A 354 -4.79 -13.71 22.92
C GLU A 354 -5.39 -12.56 23.75
N LYS A 355 -6.72 -12.40 23.81
CA LYS A 355 -7.36 -11.39 24.68
C LYS A 355 -7.03 -11.57 26.17
N ARG A 356 -6.93 -12.82 26.65
CA ARG A 356 -6.45 -13.06 28.03
C ARG A 356 -4.99 -12.70 28.21
N GLY A 357 -4.15 -12.97 27.21
CA GLY A 357 -2.74 -12.57 27.20
C GLY A 357 -2.57 -11.04 27.21
N GLU A 358 -3.26 -10.32 26.33
CA GLU A 358 -3.24 -8.86 26.26
C GLU A 358 -3.76 -8.20 27.54
N GLU A 359 -4.87 -8.69 28.11
CA GLU A 359 -5.43 -8.21 29.37
C GLU A 359 -4.48 -8.51 30.56
N GLN A 360 -3.78 -9.65 30.54
CA GLN A 360 -2.80 -10.00 31.56
C GLN A 360 -1.53 -9.14 31.44
N ILE A 361 -1.01 -8.91 30.22
CA ILE A 361 0.10 -7.99 29.97
C ILE A 361 -0.27 -6.55 30.37
N ARG A 362 -1.51 -6.12 30.09
CA ARG A 362 -2.02 -4.80 30.50
C ARG A 362 -2.06 -4.65 32.03
N ARG A 363 -2.44 -5.69 32.77
CA ARG A 363 -2.44 -5.70 34.25
C ARG A 363 -1.04 -5.81 34.83
N GLU A 364 -0.14 -6.58 34.20
CA GLU A 364 1.27 -6.65 34.61
C GLU A 364 1.99 -5.32 34.37
N ASN A 365 1.68 -4.59 33.29
CA ASN A 365 2.20 -3.26 33.05
C ASN A 365 1.60 -2.23 34.03
N GLN A 366 0.29 -2.22 34.29
CA GLN A 366 -0.29 -1.37 35.33
C GLN A 366 0.28 -1.65 36.74
N SER A 367 0.62 -2.90 37.04
CA SER A 367 1.30 -3.29 38.28
C SER A 367 2.75 -2.80 38.33
N LYS A 368 3.48 -2.84 37.20
CA LYS A 368 4.82 -2.24 37.08
C LYS A 368 4.77 -0.71 37.21
N ASP A 369 3.84 -0.03 36.54
CA ASP A 369 3.67 1.43 36.61
C ASP A 369 3.29 1.88 38.04
N ALA A 370 2.46 1.11 38.74
CA ALA A 370 2.14 1.35 40.14
C ALA A 370 3.39 1.20 41.04
N LYS A 371 4.19 0.16 40.81
CA LYS A 371 5.39 -0.14 41.59
C LYS A 371 6.55 0.81 41.28
N GLU A 372 6.66 1.30 40.06
CA GLU A 372 7.62 2.35 39.68
C GLU A 372 7.22 3.71 40.27
N ASN A 373 5.92 4.05 40.28
CA ASN A 373 5.46 5.24 41.00
C ASN A 373 5.66 5.13 42.52
N GLU A 374 5.47 3.94 43.10
CA GLU A 374 5.74 3.69 44.53
C GLU A 374 7.24 3.80 44.84
N ASN A 375 8.12 3.25 44.00
CA ASN A 375 9.57 3.43 44.12
C ASN A 375 9.99 4.90 43.97
N ARG A 376 9.50 5.63 42.96
CA ARG A 376 9.80 7.08 42.80
C ARG A 376 9.30 7.89 44.00
N ARG A 377 8.19 7.49 44.62
CA ARG A 377 7.67 8.11 45.85
C ARG A 377 8.56 7.80 47.06
N SER A 378 9.09 6.59 47.15
CA SER A 378 10.07 6.21 48.17
C SER A 378 11.40 6.96 47.99
N GLU A 379 11.95 7.02 46.77
CA GLU A 379 13.18 7.77 46.47
C GLU A 379 13.03 9.27 46.76
N ALA A 380 11.87 9.87 46.44
CA ALA A 380 11.58 11.25 46.83
C ALA A 380 11.51 11.44 48.36
N THR A 381 10.99 10.44 49.09
CA THR A 381 10.93 10.47 50.56
C THR A 381 12.32 10.31 51.19
N GLU A 382 13.18 9.47 50.61
CA GLU A 382 14.57 9.29 51.06
C GLU A 382 15.45 10.51 50.73
N GLN A 383 15.23 11.20 49.60
CA GLN A 383 15.90 12.49 49.32
C GLN A 383 15.44 13.60 50.28
N GLU A 384 14.17 13.67 50.67
CA GLU A 384 13.71 14.61 51.70
C GLU A 384 14.26 14.27 53.10
N GLN A 385 14.44 13.00 53.44
CA GLN A 385 15.02 12.57 54.72
C GLN A 385 16.54 12.75 54.79
N SER A 386 17.26 12.51 53.69
CA SER A 386 18.69 12.84 53.56
C SER A 386 18.93 14.35 53.73
N SER A 387 18.06 15.18 53.15
CA SER A 387 18.14 16.64 53.23
C SER A 387 17.79 17.23 54.60
N ARG A 388 17.13 16.48 55.49
CA ARG A 388 16.78 16.94 56.86
C ARG A 388 17.74 16.45 57.94
N ASN A 389 18.54 15.42 57.68
CA ASN A 389 19.47 14.85 58.67
C ASN A 389 20.87 15.53 58.69
N GLN A 390 21.15 16.47 57.79
CA GLN A 390 22.40 17.28 57.82
C GLN A 390 22.29 18.60 58.61
N THR A 391 21.24 18.80 59.42
CA THR A 391 21.06 20.07 60.18
C THR A 391 20.58 19.87 61.62
N ARG A 392 20.96 18.77 62.28
CA ARG A 392 20.62 18.59 63.71
C ARG A 392 21.58 17.77 64.59
N ASP A 393 22.86 17.73 64.24
CA ASP A 393 23.93 17.34 65.19
C ASP A 393 24.50 18.58 65.91
N GLU A 394 23.68 19.19 66.76
CA GLU A 394 24.19 20.05 67.83
C GLU A 394 23.22 20.09 69.04
N LYS A 395 23.80 19.91 70.23
CA LYS A 395 23.23 20.10 71.59
C LYS A 395 22.53 18.92 72.31
N SER A 396 23.34 18.37 73.21
CA SER A 396 23.05 18.02 74.61
C SER A 396 22.36 16.70 74.97
N LYS A 397 23.20 15.78 75.47
CA LYS A 397 22.87 14.89 76.60
C LYS A 397 22.60 15.73 77.86
N THR A 398 21.55 15.45 78.65
CA THR A 398 21.66 15.01 80.07
C THR A 398 20.30 14.85 80.80
N ASN A 399 20.30 13.90 81.75
CA ASN A 399 19.51 13.83 82.99
C ASN A 399 17.98 13.53 83.02
N LYS A 400 17.70 12.28 83.40
CA LYS A 400 16.97 11.85 84.63
C LYS A 400 15.62 12.51 85.00
N VAL A 401 14.56 11.72 84.82
CA VAL A 401 13.76 11.08 85.91
C VAL A 401 13.49 11.91 87.19
N ASN A 402 12.24 12.37 87.36
CA ASN A 402 11.33 12.01 88.47
C ASN A 402 10.07 12.90 88.52
N ARG A 403 8.85 12.31 88.52
CA ARG A 403 7.87 12.50 89.62
C ARG A 403 6.64 11.58 89.53
N GLU A 404 6.24 11.18 90.72
CA GLU A 404 5.30 10.12 91.10
C GLU A 404 3.81 10.53 91.06
N SER A 405 2.98 9.59 91.55
CA SER A 405 1.59 9.73 92.08
C SER A 405 0.41 9.61 91.08
N SER A 406 -0.70 8.91 91.40
CA SER A 406 -0.98 7.89 92.45
C SER A 406 -2.37 7.23 92.26
N ILE A 407 -2.51 5.93 92.61
CA ILE A 407 -3.75 5.20 93.03
C ILE A 407 -4.87 4.99 91.94
N GLY A 408 -5.42 3.78 91.74
CA GLY A 408 -5.03 2.46 92.26
C GLY A 408 -5.96 1.25 91.91
N LEU A 409 -5.43 0.05 92.21
CA LEU A 409 -6.08 -1.26 92.53
C LEU A 409 -6.94 -2.07 91.51
N GLY A 410 -6.46 -3.29 91.17
CA GLY A 410 -7.32 -4.50 91.06
C GLY A 410 -7.00 -5.61 90.02
N GLY A 411 -6.21 -6.66 90.37
CA GLY A 411 -6.46 -8.05 89.89
C GLY A 411 -5.47 -8.81 88.94
N ILE A 412 -4.73 -9.79 89.51
CA ILE A 412 -4.39 -11.16 89.01
C ILE A 412 -3.43 -11.42 87.80
N SER A 413 -2.28 -12.04 88.12
CA SER A 413 -1.39 -13.02 87.42
C SER A 413 -0.75 -12.78 86.02
N ALA A 414 0.58 -12.99 85.93
CA ALA A 414 1.36 -13.25 84.71
C ALA A 414 2.67 -14.04 85.01
N SER A 415 3.36 -14.56 83.99
CA SER A 415 4.60 -15.38 84.11
C SER A 415 5.61 -15.11 82.98
N ASN A 416 6.89 -15.53 83.13
CA ASN A 416 8.01 -15.27 82.21
C ASN A 416 8.91 -16.51 81.98
N ASN A 417 9.35 -16.74 80.73
CA ASN A 417 10.45 -17.61 80.24
C ASN A 417 10.45 -19.12 80.67
N PHE A 418 11.20 -20.08 80.11
CA PHE A 418 12.42 -20.18 79.26
C PHE A 418 12.39 -21.56 78.52
N GLY A 419 13.24 -21.84 77.50
CA GLY A 419 13.63 -23.24 77.17
C GLY A 419 13.57 -23.71 75.69
N PHE A 420 14.18 -24.88 75.40
CA PHE A 420 14.64 -25.34 74.06
C PHE A 420 13.93 -26.62 73.52
N GLU A 421 13.89 -26.74 72.18
CA GLU A 421 13.89 -27.95 71.32
C GLU A 421 12.67 -28.89 71.07
N ASN A 422 12.80 -29.73 70.01
CA ASN A 422 11.76 -30.26 69.10
C ASN A 422 11.45 -31.78 69.22
N SER A 423 10.28 -32.25 68.72
CA SER A 423 10.06 -33.67 68.32
C SER A 423 8.89 -33.93 67.32
N LYS A 424 8.75 -35.20 66.87
CA LYS A 424 7.80 -35.78 65.88
C LYS A 424 7.54 -37.29 66.22
N THR A 425 6.75 -38.15 65.56
CA THR A 425 5.97 -38.17 64.27
C THR A 425 4.88 -39.28 64.33
N HIS A 426 3.78 -39.21 63.56
CA HIS A 426 2.89 -40.38 63.32
C HIS A 426 2.13 -40.34 61.98
N ASN A 427 2.09 -41.47 61.23
CA ASN A 427 1.20 -41.69 60.07
C ASN A 427 1.28 -43.15 59.53
N THR A 428 0.15 -43.88 59.35
CA THR A 428 -0.02 -45.02 58.40
C THR A 428 -1.46 -45.57 58.35
N GLN A 429 -2.33 -45.09 57.44
CA GLN A 429 -3.52 -45.85 57.02
C GLN A 429 -4.13 -45.52 55.63
N GLN A 430 -3.53 -44.63 54.83
CA GLN A 430 -4.10 -44.16 53.55
C GLN A 430 -3.62 -44.89 52.27
N GLU A 431 -2.74 -45.89 52.36
CA GLU A 431 -2.08 -46.44 51.15
C GLU A 431 -2.91 -47.44 50.32
N ASN A 432 -3.98 -48.03 50.87
CA ASN A 432 -4.69 -49.13 50.18
C ASN A 432 -5.81 -48.71 49.21
N GLU A 433 -6.38 -47.51 49.32
CA GLU A 433 -7.37 -47.04 48.34
C GLU A 433 -6.74 -46.48 47.05
N LYS A 434 -5.50 -45.96 47.14
CA LYS A 434 -4.80 -45.33 46.00
C LYS A 434 -4.60 -46.28 44.82
N ARG A 435 -4.25 -47.54 45.10
CA ARG A 435 -3.93 -48.57 44.08
C ARG A 435 -5.12 -49.00 43.22
N LYS A 436 -6.37 -48.77 43.64
CA LYS A 436 -7.56 -49.05 42.81
C LYS A 436 -7.91 -47.93 41.82
N ASN A 437 -7.55 -46.68 42.11
CA ASN A 437 -7.78 -45.55 41.21
C ASN A 437 -6.65 -45.37 40.19
N GLU A 438 -5.39 -45.68 40.55
CA GLU A 438 -4.24 -45.58 39.64
C GLU A 438 -4.41 -46.45 38.38
N LYS A 439 -4.98 -47.65 38.51
CA LYS A 439 -5.24 -48.57 37.39
C LYS A 439 -6.38 -48.14 36.46
N LYS A 440 -7.17 -47.13 36.84
CA LYS A 440 -8.27 -46.57 36.02
C LYS A 440 -7.83 -45.33 35.24
N ASN A 441 -6.81 -44.62 35.72
CA ASN A 441 -6.23 -43.45 35.05
C ASN A 441 -5.22 -43.82 33.96
N SER A 442 -4.44 -44.90 34.10
CA SER A 442 -3.51 -45.35 33.04
C SER A 442 -4.22 -45.62 31.70
N ASP A 443 -5.35 -46.33 31.77
CA ASP A 443 -6.13 -46.75 30.61
C ASP A 443 -6.87 -45.57 29.95
N THR A 444 -7.03 -44.48 30.70
CA THR A 444 -7.62 -43.21 30.22
C THR A 444 -6.56 -42.30 29.59
N GLN A 445 -5.33 -42.29 30.12
CA GLN A 445 -4.23 -41.53 29.52
C GLN A 445 -3.75 -42.14 28.20
N ASN A 446 -3.59 -43.47 28.09
CA ASN A 446 -3.19 -44.10 26.82
C ASN A 446 -4.20 -43.86 25.69
N ARG A 447 -5.51 -43.85 26.00
CA ARG A 447 -6.55 -43.47 25.01
C ARG A 447 -6.44 -42.03 24.52
N ASN A 448 -5.88 -41.12 25.32
CA ASN A 448 -5.70 -39.73 24.93
C ASN A 448 -4.43 -39.49 24.11
N SER A 449 -3.36 -40.25 24.33
CA SER A 449 -2.18 -40.24 23.44
C SER A 449 -2.48 -40.91 22.09
N GLU A 450 -3.12 -42.09 22.07
CA GLU A 450 -3.53 -42.75 20.81
C GLU A 450 -4.49 -41.89 19.97
N ASN A 451 -5.41 -41.17 20.61
CA ASN A 451 -6.28 -40.22 19.89
C ASN A 451 -5.53 -38.99 19.34
N LYS A 452 -4.40 -38.61 19.94
CA LYS A 452 -3.60 -37.47 19.48
C LYS A 452 -2.71 -37.85 18.29
N GLU A 453 -2.14 -39.04 18.29
CA GLU A 453 -1.37 -39.57 17.15
C GLU A 453 -2.28 -39.98 15.98
N ARG A 454 -3.46 -40.58 16.25
CA ARG A 454 -4.45 -40.87 15.19
C ARG A 454 -5.03 -39.62 14.51
N MET A 455 -5.09 -38.47 15.20
CA MET A 455 -5.57 -37.22 14.59
C MET A 455 -4.50 -36.49 13.75
N GLN A 456 -3.21 -36.79 13.92
CA GLN A 456 -2.15 -36.19 13.10
C GLN A 456 -1.82 -37.01 11.84
N HIS A 457 -2.10 -38.32 11.84
CA HIS A 457 -1.76 -39.23 10.73
C HIS A 457 -2.81 -39.37 9.61
N ASN A 458 -3.92 -38.63 9.67
CA ASN A 458 -5.03 -38.69 8.69
C ASN A 458 -5.32 -37.34 7.99
N TYR A 459 -4.40 -36.37 8.08
CA TYR A 459 -4.58 -35.02 7.52
C TYR A 459 -4.03 -34.92 6.08
N ASP A 460 -4.68 -35.60 5.14
CA ASP A 460 -4.42 -35.40 3.71
C ASP A 460 -4.77 -33.97 3.28
N ALA A 461 -3.88 -33.37 2.51
CA ALA A 461 -3.94 -31.95 2.14
C ALA A 461 -5.03 -31.66 1.10
N ASN A 462 -5.75 -30.54 1.30
CA ASN A 462 -6.76 -29.94 0.42
C ASN A 462 -7.96 -30.84 0.05
N SER A 463 -9.16 -30.51 0.56
CA SER A 463 -10.45 -31.07 0.11
C SER A 463 -10.81 -30.80 -1.38
N TRP A 464 -9.92 -30.16 -2.15
CA TRP A 464 -10.11 -29.75 -3.55
C TRP A 464 -9.07 -30.41 -4.48
N THR A 465 -8.35 -31.44 -4.04
CA THR A 465 -7.41 -32.21 -4.88
C THR A 465 -8.10 -33.13 -5.89
N ASP A 466 -9.33 -33.57 -5.62
CA ASP A 466 -10.13 -34.44 -6.51
C ASP A 466 -10.92 -33.67 -7.59
N VAL A 467 -10.77 -32.33 -7.69
CA VAL A 467 -11.61 -31.48 -8.56
C VAL A 467 -11.50 -31.87 -10.03
N ASP A 468 -10.30 -32.02 -10.57
CA ASP A 468 -10.06 -32.41 -11.97
C ASP A 468 -10.70 -33.76 -12.29
N LYS A 469 -10.65 -34.70 -11.33
CA LYS A 469 -11.18 -36.06 -11.44
C LYS A 469 -12.70 -36.08 -11.38
N ILE A 470 -13.30 -35.29 -10.49
CA ILE A 470 -14.75 -35.10 -10.39
C ILE A 470 -15.27 -34.34 -11.61
N SER A 471 -14.60 -33.27 -12.04
CA SER A 471 -14.92 -32.51 -13.26
C SER A 471 -14.90 -33.40 -14.51
N SER A 472 -13.87 -34.23 -14.67
CA SER A 472 -13.78 -35.21 -15.77
C SER A 472 -14.96 -36.18 -15.73
N THR A 473 -15.25 -36.76 -14.55
CA THR A 473 -16.37 -37.71 -14.37
C THR A 473 -17.73 -37.08 -14.67
N ILE A 474 -17.94 -35.82 -14.28
CA ILE A 474 -19.18 -35.07 -14.56
C ILE A 474 -19.30 -34.80 -16.06
N SER A 475 -18.22 -34.38 -16.71
CA SER A 475 -18.20 -34.00 -18.12
C SER A 475 -18.40 -35.21 -19.04
N GLU A 476 -17.84 -36.37 -18.71
CA GLU A 476 -18.10 -37.65 -19.39
C GLU A 476 -19.54 -38.15 -19.26
N LYS A 477 -20.26 -37.73 -18.21
CA LYS A 477 -21.66 -38.11 -17.98
C LYS A 477 -22.64 -37.16 -18.65
N LEU A 478 -22.28 -35.88 -18.74
CA LEU A 478 -23.02 -34.86 -19.49
C LEU A 478 -22.81 -34.96 -21.01
N SER A 479 -21.74 -35.59 -21.49
CA SER A 479 -21.42 -35.68 -22.93
C SER A 479 -22.22 -36.72 -23.71
N LYS A 480 -22.94 -37.63 -23.04
CA LYS A 480 -23.71 -38.72 -23.68
C LYS A 480 -24.88 -38.25 -24.57
N ASP A 481 -25.17 -36.95 -24.58
CA ASP A 481 -26.18 -36.32 -25.44
C ASP A 481 -25.61 -35.73 -26.77
N SER A 482 -24.28 -35.70 -27.02
CA SER A 482 -23.77 -35.32 -28.36
C SER A 482 -22.36 -35.80 -28.70
N ASP A 483 -22.21 -36.47 -29.85
CA ASP A 483 -20.95 -36.97 -30.41
C ASP A 483 -20.02 -35.85 -30.93
N ASN A 484 -19.15 -35.29 -30.08
CA ASN A 484 -17.90 -34.67 -30.54
C ASN A 484 -16.84 -34.53 -29.42
N SER A 485 -15.65 -35.08 -29.61
CA SER A 485 -14.55 -35.05 -28.63
C SER A 485 -14.16 -33.63 -28.17
N ARG A 486 -14.08 -32.65 -29.08
CA ARG A 486 -13.70 -31.27 -28.73
C ARG A 486 -14.70 -30.56 -27.80
N ARG A 487 -15.96 -31.01 -27.74
CA ARG A 487 -16.94 -30.48 -26.78
C ARG A 487 -16.68 -30.96 -25.36
N ILE A 488 -16.14 -32.17 -25.18
CA ILE A 488 -15.92 -32.76 -23.86
C ILE A 488 -14.80 -32.03 -23.11
N GLU A 489 -13.71 -31.70 -23.81
CA GLU A 489 -12.60 -30.91 -23.24
C GLU A 489 -13.06 -29.52 -22.78
N SER A 490 -13.79 -28.80 -23.64
CA SER A 490 -14.37 -27.49 -23.28
C SER A 490 -15.40 -27.61 -22.15
N LEU A 491 -16.21 -28.67 -22.10
CA LEU A 491 -17.16 -28.90 -21.02
C LEU A 491 -16.43 -29.16 -19.69
N LYS A 492 -15.34 -29.93 -19.72
CA LYS A 492 -14.47 -30.18 -18.56
C LYS A 492 -13.85 -28.91 -18.00
N GLU A 493 -13.27 -28.07 -18.86
CA GLU A 493 -12.70 -26.78 -18.44
C GLU A 493 -13.78 -25.88 -17.81
N ASN A 494 -14.98 -25.84 -18.40
CA ASN A 494 -16.11 -25.09 -17.86
C ASN A 494 -16.62 -25.63 -16.50
N VAL A 495 -16.70 -26.95 -16.32
CA VAL A 495 -17.12 -27.58 -15.05
C VAL A 495 -16.05 -27.42 -13.98
N GLU A 496 -14.77 -27.52 -14.33
CA GLU A 496 -13.65 -27.31 -13.42
C GLU A 496 -13.63 -25.86 -12.91
N LYS A 497 -13.78 -24.89 -13.82
CA LYS A 497 -13.91 -23.47 -13.47
C LYS A 497 -15.15 -23.21 -12.60
N LEU A 498 -16.31 -23.81 -12.93
CA LEU A 498 -17.53 -23.70 -12.13
C LEU A 498 -17.33 -24.19 -10.69
N LEU A 499 -16.71 -25.36 -10.52
CA LEU A 499 -16.39 -25.90 -9.20
C LEU A 499 -15.43 -24.99 -8.45
N GLN A 500 -14.35 -24.53 -9.09
CA GLN A 500 -13.33 -23.72 -8.44
C GLN A 500 -13.86 -22.33 -8.00
N GLU A 501 -14.65 -21.66 -8.82
CA GLU A 501 -15.29 -20.37 -8.46
C GLU A 501 -16.37 -20.54 -7.39
N SER A 502 -17.09 -21.68 -7.38
CA SER A 502 -18.14 -21.95 -6.38
C SER A 502 -17.62 -22.13 -4.95
N LYS A 503 -16.37 -22.61 -4.80
CA LYS A 503 -15.73 -23.04 -3.53
C LYS A 503 -15.97 -22.11 -2.35
N ASN A 504 -15.78 -20.81 -2.56
CA ASN A 504 -15.83 -19.81 -1.50
C ASN A 504 -17.24 -19.30 -1.20
N HIS A 505 -18.21 -19.54 -2.10
CA HIS A 505 -19.50 -18.84 -2.11
C HIS A 505 -20.73 -19.76 -2.21
N VAL A 506 -20.53 -21.07 -2.32
CA VAL A 506 -21.57 -22.10 -2.38
C VAL A 506 -21.37 -23.12 -1.25
N GLN A 507 -22.47 -23.58 -0.67
CA GLN A 507 -22.54 -24.63 0.35
C GLN A 507 -23.59 -25.70 -0.01
N TRP A 508 -23.49 -26.86 0.62
CA TRP A 508 -24.49 -27.92 0.55
C TRP A 508 -25.41 -27.87 1.78
N ASP A 509 -26.71 -27.59 1.61
CA ASP A 509 -27.63 -27.45 2.75
C ASP A 509 -28.12 -28.78 3.35
N GLY A 510 -27.90 -29.89 2.64
CA GLY A 510 -28.41 -31.22 2.96
C GLY A 510 -29.19 -31.84 1.81
N GLU A 511 -29.86 -31.02 1.00
CA GLU A 511 -30.76 -31.40 -0.10
C GLU A 511 -30.29 -30.84 -1.45
N LYS A 512 -29.70 -29.65 -1.47
CA LYS A 512 -29.27 -28.93 -2.67
C LYS A 512 -28.07 -28.01 -2.40
N PHE A 513 -27.46 -27.51 -3.48
CA PHE A 513 -26.50 -26.41 -3.40
C PHE A 513 -27.23 -25.08 -3.20
N VAL A 514 -26.77 -24.29 -2.22
CA VAL A 514 -27.27 -22.93 -1.94
C VAL A 514 -26.11 -21.94 -1.77
N PRO A 515 -26.34 -20.62 -1.96
CA PRO A 515 -25.32 -19.62 -1.69
C PRO A 515 -24.91 -19.63 -0.21
N LYS A 516 -23.61 -19.48 0.07
CA LYS A 516 -23.11 -19.25 1.43
C LYS A 516 -23.62 -17.89 1.94
N PRO A 517 -24.06 -17.78 3.20
CA PRO A 517 -24.44 -16.49 3.78
C PRO A 517 -23.28 -15.49 3.69
N MET A 518 -23.49 -14.39 2.97
CA MET A 518 -22.48 -13.36 2.75
C MET A 518 -23.01 -11.98 3.10
N GLN A 519 -22.17 -11.19 3.76
CA GLN A 519 -22.40 -9.77 4.03
C GLN A 519 -22.09 -8.97 2.77
N LEU A 520 -23.06 -8.18 2.32
CA LEU A 520 -22.95 -7.26 1.20
C LEU A 520 -23.22 -5.82 1.67
N SER A 521 -22.49 -4.88 1.09
CA SER A 521 -22.68 -3.44 1.33
C SER A 521 -23.55 -2.84 0.24
N ARG A 522 -24.62 -2.14 0.65
CA ARG A 522 -25.55 -1.46 -0.25
C ARG A 522 -25.01 -0.10 -0.64
N ILE A 523 -24.64 0.05 -1.91
CA ILE A 523 -24.12 1.29 -2.49
C ILE A 523 -25.22 2.01 -3.26
N ASN A 524 -25.39 3.30 -3.02
CA ASN A 524 -26.32 4.16 -3.75
C ASN A 524 -25.63 4.72 -5.00
N LEU A 525 -25.80 4.09 -6.17
CA LEU A 525 -25.30 4.64 -7.44
C LEU A 525 -26.05 5.91 -7.89
N GLY A 526 -27.21 6.20 -7.30
CA GLY A 526 -27.97 7.41 -7.60
C GLY A 526 -27.19 8.70 -7.32
N THR A 527 -26.36 8.72 -6.27
CA THR A 527 -25.55 9.89 -5.91
C THR A 527 -24.53 10.26 -6.98
N PHE A 528 -24.05 9.29 -7.77
CA PHE A 528 -23.08 9.54 -8.83
C PHE A 528 -23.72 10.04 -10.14
N ARG A 529 -25.03 9.83 -10.33
CA ARG A 529 -25.75 10.19 -11.57
C ARG A 529 -26.43 11.55 -11.50
N ASP A 530 -26.77 11.98 -10.30
CA ASP A 530 -27.34 13.30 -10.03
C ASP A 530 -26.29 14.14 -9.31
N SER A 531 -25.56 14.96 -10.07
CA SER A 531 -24.53 15.85 -9.55
C SER A 531 -25.08 16.94 -8.63
N GLN A 532 -26.40 17.18 -8.59
CA GLN A 532 -27.02 18.05 -7.58
C GLN A 532 -27.23 17.33 -6.24
N SER A 533 -27.24 15.99 -6.24
CA SER A 533 -27.32 15.18 -5.02
C SER A 533 -25.96 14.90 -4.38
N PHE A 534 -24.87 14.94 -5.16
CA PHE A 534 -23.51 14.82 -4.64
C PHE A 534 -23.05 16.17 -4.08
N GLN A 535 -23.05 16.29 -2.75
CA GLN A 535 -22.50 17.48 -2.09
C GLN A 535 -21.00 17.30 -1.84
N ASP A 536 -20.18 18.12 -2.51
CA ASP A 536 -18.74 18.21 -2.26
C ASP A 536 -18.44 18.34 -0.76
N ARG A 537 -17.42 17.60 -0.30
CA ARG A 537 -16.97 17.63 1.10
C ARG A 537 -15.59 18.23 1.21
N ASN A 538 -15.51 19.40 1.84
CA ASN A 538 -14.26 20.04 2.19
C ASN A 538 -13.65 19.37 3.43
N VAL A 539 -12.43 18.86 3.31
CA VAL A 539 -11.70 18.13 4.35
C VAL A 539 -10.38 18.83 4.63
N ARG A 540 -10.05 19.03 5.92
CA ARG A 540 -8.73 19.52 6.30
C ARG A 540 -7.79 18.34 6.50
N VAL A 541 -6.83 18.20 5.61
CA VAL A 541 -5.89 17.08 5.56
C VAL A 541 -4.55 17.46 6.16
N ARG A 542 -3.88 16.48 6.79
CA ARG A 542 -2.52 16.59 7.32
C ARG A 542 -1.54 15.90 6.41
N TYR A 543 -0.40 16.53 6.16
CA TYR A 543 0.64 15.98 5.30
C TYR A 543 2.04 16.33 5.77
N THR A 544 3.03 15.66 5.18
CA THR A 544 4.46 15.83 5.41
C THR A 544 5.16 15.94 4.06
N ASN A 545 6.24 16.72 3.99
CA ASN A 545 7.04 16.84 2.77
C ASN A 545 8.22 15.88 2.83
N ALA A 546 8.46 15.15 1.75
CA ALA A 546 9.73 14.47 1.50
C ALA A 546 10.76 15.48 0.98
N GLU A 547 11.99 15.44 1.49
CA GLU A 547 13.07 16.30 0.99
C GLU A 547 13.87 15.66 -0.16
N LEU A 548 13.71 14.35 -0.39
CA LEU A 548 14.31 13.62 -1.50
C LEU A 548 13.35 12.57 -2.07
N SER A 549 13.51 12.25 -3.35
CA SER A 549 12.84 11.13 -4.01
C SER A 549 13.83 10.32 -4.84
N ALA A 550 13.63 9.01 -4.92
CA ALA A 550 14.26 8.17 -5.94
C ALA A 550 13.20 7.28 -6.61
N PRO A 551 13.14 7.22 -7.95
CA PRO A 551 12.35 6.19 -8.63
C PRO A 551 12.93 4.81 -8.31
N ILE A 552 12.08 3.79 -8.24
CA ILE A 552 12.58 2.42 -8.16
C ILE A 552 13.24 2.07 -9.50
N LYS A 553 14.52 1.71 -9.45
CA LYS A 553 15.34 1.43 -10.63
C LYS A 553 15.35 -0.06 -10.94
N PHE A 554 15.44 -0.39 -12.23
CA PHE A 554 15.56 -1.75 -12.72
C PHE A 554 16.87 -1.88 -13.51
N MET A 555 17.74 -2.79 -13.11
CA MET A 555 18.82 -3.23 -13.98
C MET A 555 18.23 -4.10 -15.08
N GLU A 556 18.33 -3.62 -16.32
CA GLU A 556 18.38 -4.55 -17.46
C GLU A 556 19.60 -5.46 -17.30
N HIS A 557 19.54 -6.69 -17.81
CA HIS A 557 20.60 -7.68 -17.62
C HIS A 557 21.90 -7.26 -18.33
N ALA A 558 22.73 -6.53 -17.61
CA ALA A 558 24.15 -6.31 -17.89
C ALA A 558 24.96 -7.01 -16.79
N GLU A 559 25.45 -8.20 -17.12
CA GLU A 559 26.66 -8.82 -16.54
C GLU A 559 26.78 -8.78 -15.00
N LEU A 560 25.93 -9.56 -14.33
CA LEU A 560 26.48 -10.53 -13.38
C LEU A 560 27.06 -11.69 -14.18
N THR A 561 28.25 -11.49 -14.74
CA THR A 561 29.08 -12.63 -15.17
C THR A 561 29.31 -13.51 -13.95
N VAL A 562 29.29 -14.83 -14.15
CA VAL A 562 29.42 -15.85 -13.10
C VAL A 562 30.89 -15.97 -12.65
N THR A 563 31.47 -14.85 -12.22
CA THR A 563 32.89 -14.68 -11.88
C THR A 563 33.08 -14.36 -10.41
N ASP A 564 32.22 -13.53 -9.81
CA ASP A 564 32.46 -13.01 -8.46
C ASP A 564 32.02 -14.00 -7.36
N GLU A 565 30.88 -14.67 -7.53
CA GLU A 565 30.46 -15.76 -6.62
C GLU A 565 31.39 -16.98 -6.73
N TRP A 566 31.86 -17.32 -7.93
CA TRP A 566 32.81 -18.41 -8.15
C TRP A 566 34.16 -18.13 -7.48
N ASN A 567 34.66 -16.90 -7.55
CA ASN A 567 35.91 -16.52 -6.89
C ASN A 567 35.79 -16.55 -5.34
N ASN A 568 34.65 -16.17 -4.78
CA ASN A 568 34.40 -16.29 -3.32
C ASN A 568 34.28 -17.77 -2.88
N LEU A 569 33.55 -18.60 -3.64
CA LEU A 569 33.48 -20.05 -3.40
C LEU A 569 34.85 -20.73 -3.53
N LYS A 570 35.72 -20.25 -4.44
CA LYS A 570 37.08 -20.78 -4.63
C LYS A 570 38.02 -20.48 -3.45
N GLU A 571 37.86 -19.34 -2.78
CA GLU A 571 38.57 -19.04 -1.52
C GLU A 571 38.03 -19.90 -0.36
N GLN A 572 36.71 -20.02 -0.21
CA GLN A 572 36.10 -20.88 0.81
C GLN A 572 36.48 -22.36 0.63
N LEU A 573 36.59 -22.83 -0.62
CA LEU A 573 37.06 -24.18 -0.94
C LEU A 573 38.55 -24.38 -0.57
N LYS A 574 39.41 -23.37 -0.73
CA LYS A 574 40.80 -23.44 -0.25
C LYS A 574 40.88 -23.59 1.26
N GLU A 575 40.11 -22.80 2.03
CA GLU A 575 40.06 -22.97 3.49
C GLU A 575 39.58 -24.36 3.90
N ALA A 576 38.56 -24.89 3.22
CA ALA A 576 38.03 -26.23 3.49
C ALA A 576 39.05 -27.33 3.18
N VAL A 577 39.82 -27.19 2.09
CA VAL A 577 40.92 -28.10 1.73
C VAL A 577 42.04 -28.03 2.77
N MET A 578 42.47 -26.84 3.20
CA MET A 578 43.47 -26.69 4.26
C MET A 578 43.04 -27.37 5.58
N LYS A 579 41.77 -27.25 5.96
CA LYS A 579 41.21 -27.91 7.16
C LYS A 579 41.17 -29.45 7.01
N MET A 580 40.91 -29.98 5.81
CA MET A 580 41.02 -31.42 5.54
C MET A 580 42.47 -31.92 5.57
N GLU A 581 43.42 -31.12 5.09
CA GLU A 581 44.85 -31.48 5.08
C GLU A 581 45.44 -31.54 6.50
N ILE A 582 45.00 -30.65 7.39
CA ILE A 582 45.30 -30.71 8.84
C ILE A 582 44.71 -31.98 9.47
N MET A 583 43.44 -32.32 9.20
CA MET A 583 42.82 -33.55 9.71
C MET A 583 43.50 -34.83 9.18
N ASN A 584 44.00 -34.84 7.94
CA ASN A 584 44.73 -35.97 7.37
C ASN A 584 46.11 -36.17 8.04
N ASN A 585 46.78 -35.08 8.43
CA ASN A 585 48.03 -35.14 9.20
C ASN A 585 47.83 -35.64 10.64
N GLU A 586 46.72 -35.28 11.28
CA GLU A 586 46.31 -35.88 12.57
C GLU A 586 45.99 -37.38 12.42
N LEU A 587 45.24 -37.78 11.39
CA LEU A 587 44.87 -39.17 11.15
C LEU A 587 46.08 -40.07 10.84
N THR A 588 47.05 -39.58 10.07
CA THR A 588 48.31 -40.30 9.80
C THR A 588 49.22 -40.40 11.02
N LYS A 589 49.12 -39.47 11.98
CA LYS A 589 49.79 -39.57 13.28
C LYS A 589 49.19 -40.70 14.14
N VAL A 590 47.86 -40.77 14.25
CA VAL A 590 47.16 -41.87 14.96
C VAL A 590 47.48 -43.24 14.33
N LYS A 591 47.53 -43.32 12.99
CA LYS A 591 47.91 -44.56 12.29
C LYS A 591 49.32 -45.03 12.63
N ARG A 592 50.28 -44.11 12.78
CA ARG A 592 51.68 -44.41 13.15
C ARG A 592 51.77 -44.99 14.56
N ASP A 593 51.12 -44.36 15.52
CA ASP A 593 51.14 -44.79 16.93
C ASP A 593 50.46 -46.16 17.13
N LEU A 594 49.44 -46.48 16.32
CA LEU A 594 48.81 -47.80 16.33
C LEU A 594 49.70 -48.88 15.69
N THR A 595 50.45 -48.53 14.65
CA THR A 595 51.37 -49.46 13.95
C THR A 595 52.54 -49.85 14.86
N ASN A 596 53.15 -48.89 15.56
CA ASN A 596 54.25 -49.15 16.49
C ASN A 596 53.84 -50.11 17.63
N LYS A 597 52.64 -49.94 18.19
CA LYS A 597 52.09 -50.84 19.23
C LYS A 597 51.78 -52.26 18.75
N LEU A 598 51.60 -52.47 17.45
CA LEU A 598 51.41 -53.80 16.87
C LEU A 598 52.75 -54.52 16.70
N GLU A 599 53.80 -53.79 16.29
CA GLU A 599 55.16 -54.32 16.13
C GLU A 599 55.78 -54.78 17.47
N ASP A 600 55.58 -54.02 18.55
CA ASP A 600 56.05 -54.38 19.90
C ASP A 600 55.43 -55.70 20.41
N ASN A 601 54.12 -55.88 20.16
CA ASN A 601 53.39 -57.10 20.52
C ASN A 601 53.81 -58.30 19.64
N PHE A 602 54.12 -58.07 18.36
CA PHE A 602 54.55 -59.13 17.45
C PHE A 602 55.94 -59.69 17.82
N ASN A 603 56.86 -58.82 18.26
CA ASN A 603 58.21 -59.22 18.66
C ASN A 603 58.26 -60.01 19.98
N SER A 604 57.29 -59.81 20.89
CA SER A 604 57.17 -60.60 22.12
C SER A 604 56.59 -62.01 21.90
N ILE A 605 55.82 -62.23 20.82
CA ILE A 605 55.19 -63.53 20.51
C ILE A 605 56.13 -64.47 19.73
N LYS A 606 57.17 -63.93 19.08
CA LYS A 606 58.06 -64.68 18.18
C LYS A 606 59.08 -65.61 18.87
N ASN A 607 59.30 -65.45 20.18
CA ASN A 607 60.52 -65.94 20.85
C ASN A 607 60.36 -67.14 21.80
N PHE A 608 59.24 -67.88 21.79
CA PHE A 608 59.07 -69.03 22.70
C PHE A 608 58.18 -70.17 22.17
N ASN A 609 58.47 -70.74 20.99
CA ASN A 609 58.01 -72.09 20.61
C ASN A 609 58.78 -72.75 19.43
N GLN A 610 60.10 -72.86 19.58
CA GLN A 610 60.86 -74.06 19.20
C GLN A 610 61.55 -74.51 20.51
N VAL A 611 61.50 -75.76 20.96
CA VAL A 611 61.79 -76.98 20.22
C VAL A 611 60.77 -78.11 20.45
N THR A 612 60.60 -78.86 19.36
CA THR A 612 59.76 -80.03 19.10
C THR A 612 60.12 -81.34 19.83
N PHE A 613 59.12 -82.24 19.88
CA PHE A 613 59.27 -83.71 19.77
C PHE A 613 60.03 -84.46 20.89
N ALA A 614 59.30 -84.81 21.95
CA ALA A 614 59.45 -86.10 22.64
C ALA A 614 58.05 -86.60 23.02
N SER A 615 57.51 -87.53 22.23
CA SER A 615 56.10 -87.89 22.25
C SER A 615 55.63 -88.61 23.53
N THR A 616 54.40 -88.31 23.94
CA THR A 616 53.49 -89.23 24.66
C THR A 616 53.83 -89.71 26.08
N SER A 617 54.79 -89.10 26.80
CA SER A 617 55.02 -89.41 28.23
C SER A 617 54.85 -88.19 29.17
N GLU A 618 55.41 -87.02 28.84
CA GLU A 618 55.36 -85.83 29.71
C GLU A 618 53.94 -85.23 29.85
N THR A 619 53.04 -85.49 28.88
CA THR A 619 51.68 -84.93 28.78
C THR A 619 50.83 -85.12 30.05
N LEU A 620 51.06 -86.19 30.82
CA LEU A 620 50.35 -86.45 32.07
C LEU A 620 50.75 -85.48 33.20
N LYS A 621 51.98 -84.97 33.17
CA LYS A 621 52.59 -84.15 34.22
C LYS A 621 52.25 -82.67 34.05
N THR A 622 52.20 -82.20 32.81
CA THR A 622 51.83 -80.81 32.47
C THR A 622 50.39 -80.47 32.86
N ASN A 623 49.46 -81.42 32.72
CA ASN A 623 48.04 -81.21 33.07
C ASN A 623 47.84 -80.89 34.57
N VAL A 624 48.66 -81.48 35.45
CA VAL A 624 48.60 -81.21 36.90
C VAL A 624 49.09 -79.79 37.22
N GLN A 625 50.11 -79.29 36.53
CA GLN A 625 50.63 -77.93 36.73
C GLN A 625 49.72 -76.85 36.16
N ASN A 626 49.06 -77.10 35.02
CA ASN A 626 48.10 -76.16 34.44
C ASN A 626 46.93 -75.85 35.37
N LEU A 627 46.40 -76.84 36.09
CA LEU A 627 45.32 -76.66 37.07
C LEU A 627 45.71 -75.69 38.21
N VAL A 628 46.97 -75.72 38.66
CA VAL A 628 47.46 -74.81 39.71
C VAL A 628 47.52 -73.35 39.21
N LYS A 629 47.93 -73.15 37.95
CA LYS A 629 48.02 -71.80 37.35
C LYS A 629 46.63 -71.18 37.13
N THR A 630 45.67 -71.95 36.61
CA THR A 630 44.28 -71.48 36.39
C THR A 630 43.63 -70.97 37.68
N ASN A 631 43.93 -71.60 38.82
CA ASN A 631 43.39 -71.18 40.13
C ASN A 631 43.92 -69.80 40.60
N ALA A 632 45.15 -69.43 40.22
CA ALA A 632 45.72 -68.13 40.54
C ALA A 632 45.13 -67.00 39.68
N GLU A 633 44.86 -67.28 38.40
CA GLU A 633 44.22 -66.33 37.48
C GLU A 633 42.76 -66.05 37.88
N LEU A 634 42.02 -67.08 38.33
CA LEU A 634 40.66 -66.94 38.86
C LEU A 634 40.58 -66.02 40.10
N SER A 635 41.61 -66.04 40.95
CA SER A 635 41.72 -65.14 42.12
C SER A 635 41.85 -63.66 41.72
N ASN A 636 42.61 -63.37 40.66
CA ASN A 636 42.75 -62.01 40.12
C ASN A 636 41.46 -61.50 39.47
N VAL A 637 40.76 -62.35 38.71
CA VAL A 637 39.45 -62.01 38.11
C VAL A 637 38.41 -61.71 39.20
N LYS A 638 38.39 -62.49 40.29
CA LYS A 638 37.51 -62.25 41.45
C LYS A 638 37.74 -60.86 42.07
N ARG A 639 39.01 -60.46 42.24
CA ARG A 639 39.38 -59.14 42.76
C ARG A 639 38.92 -58.00 41.84
N ASP A 640 39.09 -58.16 40.52
CA ASP A 640 38.72 -57.13 39.55
C ASP A 640 37.20 -56.94 39.43
N LEU A 641 36.42 -58.04 39.49
CA LEU A 641 34.96 -57.94 39.61
C LEU A 641 34.51 -57.27 40.91
N THR A 642 35.19 -57.54 42.03
CA THR A 642 34.85 -56.93 43.33
C THR A 642 35.00 -55.41 43.28
N ASN A 643 36.11 -54.93 42.71
CA ASN A 643 36.37 -53.49 42.57
C ASN A 643 35.36 -52.80 41.64
N LYS A 644 34.98 -53.44 40.52
CA LYS A 644 33.96 -52.91 39.60
C LYS A 644 32.57 -52.86 40.25
N LEU A 645 32.21 -53.87 41.04
CA LEU A 645 30.93 -53.92 41.76
C LEU A 645 30.83 -52.78 42.78
N GLU A 646 31.90 -52.48 43.50
CA GLU A 646 31.94 -51.38 44.48
C GLU A 646 31.84 -49.99 43.81
N GLY A 647 32.53 -49.78 42.68
CA GLY A 647 32.38 -48.56 41.89
C GLY A 647 30.94 -48.34 41.39
N THR A 648 30.30 -49.40 40.89
CA THR A 648 28.90 -49.37 40.44
C THR A 648 27.93 -49.04 41.59
N ARG A 649 28.21 -49.54 42.80
CA ARG A 649 27.43 -49.26 44.01
C ARG A 649 27.49 -47.77 44.40
N GLN A 650 28.67 -47.15 44.32
CA GLN A 650 28.86 -45.74 44.67
C GLN A 650 28.15 -44.78 43.69
N GLU A 651 28.10 -45.11 42.40
CA GLU A 651 27.29 -44.34 41.44
C GLU A 651 25.78 -44.49 41.68
N LEU A 652 25.33 -45.68 42.07
CA LEU A 652 23.92 -45.94 42.39
C LEU A 652 23.45 -45.13 43.61
N ASP A 653 24.25 -45.02 44.67
CA ASP A 653 23.90 -44.21 45.85
C ASP A 653 23.93 -42.69 45.55
N LYS A 654 24.79 -42.22 44.63
CA LYS A 654 24.75 -40.85 44.11
C LYS A 654 23.45 -40.56 43.36
N THR A 655 23.08 -41.40 42.40
CA THR A 655 21.84 -41.22 41.61
C THR A 655 20.58 -41.30 42.48
N LYS A 656 20.56 -42.18 43.49
CA LYS A 656 19.49 -42.24 44.51
C LYS A 656 19.35 -40.94 45.30
N THR A 657 20.45 -40.30 45.66
CA THR A 657 20.45 -39.04 46.43
C THR A 657 19.93 -37.85 45.60
N GLU A 658 20.27 -37.78 44.31
CA GLU A 658 19.73 -36.78 43.38
C GLU A 658 18.22 -36.98 43.11
N LEU A 659 17.76 -38.24 43.00
CA LEU A 659 16.34 -38.57 42.86
C LEU A 659 15.49 -38.09 44.05
N GLU A 660 15.96 -38.28 45.29
CA GLU A 660 15.22 -37.79 46.47
C GLU A 660 15.19 -36.26 46.56
N LYS A 661 16.24 -35.54 46.11
CA LYS A 661 16.19 -34.08 45.95
C LYS A 661 15.11 -33.67 44.95
N MET A 662 15.08 -34.25 43.75
CA MET A 662 14.07 -33.96 42.74
C MET A 662 12.65 -34.24 43.25
N ARG A 663 12.46 -35.36 43.97
CA ARG A 663 11.18 -35.71 44.61
C ARG A 663 10.72 -34.63 45.60
N SER A 664 11.63 -34.11 46.43
CA SER A 664 11.31 -33.05 47.39
C SER A 664 10.94 -31.72 46.73
N GLY A 665 11.59 -31.35 45.62
CA GLY A 665 11.26 -30.15 44.84
C GLY A 665 9.92 -30.28 44.12
N LEU A 666 9.61 -31.46 43.59
CA LEU A 666 8.33 -31.73 42.94
C LEU A 666 7.16 -31.66 43.94
N SER A 667 7.33 -32.20 45.17
CA SER A 667 6.31 -32.10 46.22
C SER A 667 5.93 -30.65 46.52
N LYS A 668 6.92 -29.77 46.78
CA LYS A 668 6.68 -28.34 47.05
C LYS A 668 5.96 -27.63 45.90
N THR A 669 6.21 -28.07 44.66
CA THR A 669 5.55 -27.52 43.47
C THR A 669 4.08 -27.94 43.39
N VAL A 670 3.78 -29.21 43.72
CA VAL A 670 2.41 -29.73 43.80
C VAL A 670 1.61 -29.03 44.91
N ASP A 671 2.21 -28.82 46.08
CA ASP A 671 1.55 -28.14 47.22
C ASP A 671 1.14 -26.70 46.85
N ASN A 672 2.05 -25.94 46.22
CA ASN A 672 1.82 -24.56 45.78
C ASN A 672 0.79 -24.46 44.63
N LEU A 673 0.73 -25.46 43.74
CA LEU A 673 -0.33 -25.57 42.73
C LEU A 673 -1.69 -25.88 43.36
N SER A 674 -1.73 -26.76 44.36
CA SER A 674 -2.96 -27.13 45.09
C SER A 674 -3.59 -25.91 45.79
N GLU A 675 -2.77 -25.08 46.45
CA GLU A 675 -3.22 -23.86 47.11
C GLU A 675 -3.82 -22.86 46.09
N LYS A 676 -3.18 -22.67 44.94
CA LYS A 676 -3.70 -21.82 43.85
C LYS A 676 -4.99 -22.34 43.22
N ILE A 677 -5.15 -23.66 43.09
CA ILE A 677 -6.37 -24.29 42.58
C ILE A 677 -7.54 -23.99 43.52
N ASN A 678 -7.37 -24.21 44.83
CA ASN A 678 -8.39 -23.90 45.83
C ASN A 678 -8.79 -22.40 45.82
N GLU A 679 -7.81 -21.52 45.63
CA GLU A 679 -8.07 -20.08 45.53
C GLU A 679 -8.84 -19.69 44.25
N THR A 680 -8.59 -20.38 43.12
CA THR A 680 -9.34 -20.17 41.86
C THR A 680 -10.74 -20.75 41.92
N GLU A 681 -10.95 -21.91 42.54
CA GLU A 681 -12.31 -22.46 42.77
C GLU A 681 -13.17 -21.53 43.64
N LYS A 682 -12.57 -20.91 44.66
CA LYS A 682 -13.24 -19.92 45.52
C LYS A 682 -13.60 -18.62 44.76
N LYS A 683 -12.77 -18.21 43.80
CA LYS A 683 -13.07 -17.08 42.89
C LYS A 683 -14.16 -17.45 41.86
N LEU A 684 -14.14 -18.68 41.34
CA LEU A 684 -15.12 -19.18 40.35
C LEU A 684 -16.52 -19.34 40.95
N THR A 685 -16.61 -19.80 42.20
CA THR A 685 -17.89 -19.91 42.93
C THR A 685 -18.54 -18.55 43.20
N ASN A 686 -17.76 -17.54 43.62
CA ASN A 686 -18.24 -16.16 43.75
C ASN A 686 -18.72 -15.56 42.40
N LEU A 687 -17.99 -15.81 41.31
CA LEU A 687 -18.40 -15.32 39.98
C LEU A 687 -19.69 -15.99 39.50
N SER A 688 -19.90 -17.26 39.85
CA SER A 688 -21.11 -18.02 39.55
C SER A 688 -22.35 -17.48 40.27
N THR A 689 -22.23 -17.09 41.55
CA THR A 689 -23.32 -16.42 42.27
C THR A 689 -23.63 -15.03 41.72
N GLU A 690 -22.63 -14.23 41.34
CA GLU A 690 -22.84 -12.95 40.65
C GLU A 690 -23.53 -13.10 39.29
N PHE A 691 -23.12 -14.10 38.49
CA PHE A 691 -23.73 -14.37 37.19
C PHE A 691 -25.19 -14.80 37.33
N LYS A 692 -25.51 -15.62 38.34
CA LYS A 692 -26.87 -16.04 38.66
C LYS A 692 -27.76 -14.87 39.11
N ALA A 693 -27.22 -13.93 39.90
CA ALA A 693 -27.93 -12.70 40.28
C ALA A 693 -28.21 -11.80 39.06
N ASN A 694 -27.22 -11.64 38.17
CA ASN A 694 -27.41 -10.85 36.93
C ASN A 694 -28.42 -11.50 35.97
N ILE A 695 -28.46 -12.83 35.84
CA ILE A 695 -29.51 -13.52 35.07
C ILE A 695 -30.91 -13.23 35.64
N GLN A 696 -31.08 -13.23 36.97
CA GLN A 696 -32.36 -12.87 37.59
C GLN A 696 -32.75 -11.42 37.34
N ARG A 697 -31.80 -10.48 37.40
CA ARG A 697 -32.06 -9.06 37.07
C ARG A 697 -32.47 -8.87 35.60
N VAL A 698 -31.71 -9.44 34.66
CA VAL A 698 -32.03 -9.39 33.22
C VAL A 698 -33.37 -10.07 32.92
N GLY A 699 -33.71 -11.18 33.59
CA GLY A 699 -35.02 -11.80 33.48
C GLY A 699 -36.19 -10.93 33.96
N HIS A 700 -35.94 -10.02 34.92
CA HIS A 700 -36.93 -9.04 35.36
C HIS A 700 -37.06 -7.87 34.37
N GLU A 701 -35.93 -7.37 33.84
CA GLU A 701 -35.88 -6.35 32.80
C GLU A 701 -36.57 -6.81 31.49
N ILE A 702 -36.38 -8.08 31.09
CA ILE A 702 -37.07 -8.68 29.94
C ILE A 702 -38.59 -8.72 30.15
N LYS A 703 -39.08 -9.07 31.35
CA LYS A 703 -40.53 -9.03 31.65
C LYS A 703 -41.12 -7.62 31.57
N ILE A 704 -40.36 -6.60 31.96
CA ILE A 704 -40.78 -5.19 31.82
C ILE A 704 -40.82 -4.80 30.33
N ALA A 705 -39.80 -5.17 29.56
CA ALA A 705 -39.77 -4.94 28.11
C ALA A 705 -40.92 -5.65 27.38
N GLU A 706 -41.23 -6.91 27.72
CA GLU A 706 -42.35 -7.68 27.18
C GLU A 706 -43.72 -7.06 27.52
N GLY A 707 -43.86 -6.48 28.71
CA GLY A 707 -45.03 -5.70 29.10
C GLY A 707 -45.21 -4.41 28.26
N ASN A 708 -44.12 -3.70 27.99
CA ASN A 708 -44.13 -2.51 27.15
C ASN A 708 -44.42 -2.85 25.68
N VAL A 709 -43.77 -3.88 25.12
CA VAL A 709 -44.04 -4.35 23.75
C VAL A 709 -45.49 -4.79 23.57
N ASN A 710 -46.11 -5.45 24.56
CA ASN A 710 -47.54 -5.80 24.51
C ASN A 710 -48.47 -4.58 24.57
N LYS A 711 -48.05 -3.48 25.20
CA LYS A 711 -48.78 -2.20 25.21
C LYS A 711 -48.66 -1.53 23.84
N ASP A 712 -47.46 -1.41 23.31
CA ASP A 712 -47.17 -0.81 22.00
C ASP A 712 -47.85 -1.60 20.87
N LEU A 713 -47.93 -2.93 20.98
CA LEU A 713 -48.65 -3.82 20.05
C LEU A 713 -50.17 -3.58 20.05
N ARG A 714 -50.77 -3.28 21.21
CA ARG A 714 -52.19 -2.88 21.30
C ARG A 714 -52.43 -1.50 20.69
N GLU A 715 -51.47 -0.60 20.81
CA GLU A 715 -51.53 0.74 20.20
C GLU A 715 -51.34 0.68 18.68
N THR A 716 -50.38 -0.11 18.18
CA THR A 716 -50.26 -0.39 16.73
C THR A 716 -51.47 -1.11 16.16
N SER A 717 -52.11 -2.02 16.91
CA SER A 717 -53.36 -2.65 16.48
C SER A 717 -54.51 -1.62 16.29
N LYS A 718 -54.69 -0.68 17.23
CA LYS A 718 -55.64 0.43 17.06
C LYS A 718 -55.29 1.35 15.89
N ASN A 719 -54.01 1.62 15.68
CA ASN A 719 -53.54 2.41 14.54
C ASN A 719 -53.75 1.67 13.21
N LEU A 720 -53.64 0.33 13.19
CA LEU A 720 -53.90 -0.51 12.02
C LEU A 720 -55.39 -0.59 11.70
N GLU A 721 -56.29 -0.67 12.69
CA GLU A 721 -57.73 -0.52 12.45
C GLU A 721 -58.06 0.86 11.86
N THR A 722 -57.41 1.91 12.36
CA THR A 722 -57.60 3.29 11.87
C THR A 722 -57.06 3.44 10.45
N ALA A 723 -55.90 2.86 10.15
CA ALA A 723 -55.37 2.75 8.79
C ALA A 723 -56.29 1.95 7.87
N THR A 724 -56.97 0.91 8.37
CA THR A 724 -57.93 0.11 7.60
C THR A 724 -59.20 0.91 7.27
N ARG A 725 -59.69 1.75 8.19
CA ARG A 725 -60.79 2.71 7.90
C ARG A 725 -60.36 3.78 6.90
N ASN A 726 -59.14 4.30 7.02
CA ASN A 726 -58.57 5.25 6.05
C ASN A 726 -58.32 4.60 4.68
N LEU A 727 -58.01 3.30 4.63
CA LEU A 727 -57.87 2.53 3.39
C LEU A 727 -59.23 2.34 2.70
N ALA A 728 -60.32 2.11 3.44
CA ALA A 728 -61.67 2.10 2.89
C ALA A 728 -62.09 3.48 2.34
N SER A 729 -61.70 4.57 3.01
CA SER A 729 -61.86 5.94 2.50
C SER A 729 -61.10 6.16 1.20
N THR A 730 -59.81 5.81 1.17
CA THR A 730 -58.99 5.95 -0.05
C THR A 730 -59.37 4.99 -1.17
N MET A 731 -59.96 3.83 -0.91
CA MET A 731 -60.59 3.00 -1.95
C MET A 731 -61.81 3.70 -2.60
N THR A 732 -62.52 4.53 -1.83
CA THR A 732 -63.64 5.34 -2.35
C THR A 732 -63.12 6.51 -3.19
N GLU A 733 -62.08 7.22 -2.74
CA GLU A 733 -61.40 8.27 -3.53
C GLU A 733 -60.67 7.71 -4.77
N LEU A 734 -60.15 6.49 -4.70
CA LEU A 734 -59.55 5.78 -5.83
C LEU A 734 -60.59 5.48 -6.92
N GLY A 735 -61.87 5.32 -6.56
CA GLY A 735 -62.98 5.24 -7.50
C GLY A 735 -63.12 6.52 -8.34
N SER A 736 -63.11 7.70 -7.71
CA SER A 736 -63.09 8.99 -8.41
C SER A 736 -61.78 9.21 -9.19
N THR A 737 -60.64 8.81 -8.62
CA THR A 737 -59.33 8.93 -9.28
C THR A 737 -59.23 8.07 -10.53
N LYS A 738 -59.85 6.88 -10.55
CA LYS A 738 -59.95 6.02 -11.73
C LYS A 738 -60.72 6.68 -12.89
N SER A 739 -61.74 7.50 -12.57
CA SER A 739 -62.43 8.32 -13.58
C SER A 739 -61.52 9.43 -14.12
N ALA A 740 -60.82 10.16 -13.23
CA ALA A 740 -59.87 11.20 -13.64
C ALA A 740 -58.68 10.66 -14.47
N VAL A 741 -58.23 9.43 -14.19
CA VAL A 741 -57.20 8.74 -14.98
C VAL A 741 -57.69 8.38 -16.38
N ALA A 742 -58.99 8.07 -16.56
CA ALA A 742 -59.56 7.84 -17.89
C ALA A 742 -59.55 9.11 -18.75
N ASP A 743 -59.90 10.26 -18.16
CA ASP A 743 -59.85 11.57 -18.84
C ASP A 743 -58.41 12.03 -19.11
N LEU A 744 -57.49 11.84 -18.15
CA LEU A 744 -56.05 12.08 -18.35
C LEU A 744 -55.45 11.20 -19.46
N ASN A 745 -55.90 9.95 -19.62
CA ASN A 745 -55.44 9.09 -20.70
C ASN A 745 -55.95 9.57 -22.08
N LYS A 746 -57.13 10.19 -22.13
CA LYS A 746 -57.64 10.90 -23.31
C LYS A 746 -56.77 12.14 -23.65
N MET A 747 -56.37 12.91 -22.64
CA MET A 747 -55.48 14.07 -22.82
C MET A 747 -54.03 13.68 -23.16
N LEU A 748 -53.53 12.57 -22.62
CA LEU A 748 -52.17 12.08 -22.88
C LEU A 748 -52.03 11.64 -24.34
N ASN A 749 -52.99 10.90 -24.87
CA ASN A 749 -53.00 10.47 -26.28
C ASN A 749 -53.13 11.64 -27.28
N ALA A 750 -53.59 12.82 -26.84
CA ALA A 750 -53.53 14.05 -27.63
C ALA A 750 -52.16 14.77 -27.57
N ARG A 751 -51.29 14.42 -26.61
CA ARG A 751 -49.98 15.05 -26.38
C ARG A 751 -48.79 14.18 -26.85
N THR A 752 -48.98 12.89 -27.10
CA THR A 752 -47.93 11.96 -27.57
C THR A 752 -47.61 12.07 -29.08
N ARG A 753 -47.62 13.29 -29.64
CA ARG A 753 -47.23 13.58 -31.04
C ARG A 753 -46.23 14.74 -31.15
N GLU A 754 -45.27 14.84 -30.22
CA GLU A 754 -44.19 15.83 -30.36
C GLU A 754 -42.89 15.43 -29.62
N ILE A 755 -42.36 14.24 -29.91
CA ILE A 755 -40.92 13.97 -29.80
C ILE A 755 -40.44 13.64 -31.21
N VAL A 756 -40.03 14.68 -31.94
CA VAL A 756 -39.36 14.54 -33.23
C VAL A 756 -37.86 14.43 -32.95
N ASP A 757 -37.20 13.46 -33.55
CA ASP A 757 -35.73 13.37 -33.57
C ASP A 757 -35.16 14.57 -34.34
N ILE A 758 -34.88 15.66 -33.62
CA ILE A 758 -34.23 16.83 -34.18
C ILE A 758 -32.76 16.48 -34.38
N LYS A 759 -32.41 15.94 -35.56
CA LYS A 759 -31.03 15.67 -36.01
C LYS A 759 -30.19 16.93 -36.25
N GLN A 760 -30.51 18.03 -35.56
CA GLN A 760 -29.91 19.35 -35.70
C GLN A 760 -29.64 19.93 -34.31
N MET A 761 -28.62 20.76 -34.19
CA MET A 761 -28.32 21.43 -32.91
C MET A 761 -29.50 22.32 -32.47
N PRO A 762 -29.88 22.31 -31.18
CA PRO A 762 -30.96 23.15 -30.67
C PRO A 762 -30.62 24.63 -30.85
N THR A 763 -31.61 25.44 -31.24
CA THR A 763 -31.47 26.89 -31.42
C THR A 763 -32.16 27.70 -30.33
N SER A 764 -33.01 27.04 -29.53
CA SER A 764 -33.86 27.68 -28.52
C SER A 764 -34.17 26.75 -27.35
N CYS A 765 -34.68 27.33 -26.27
CA CYS A 765 -35.28 26.58 -25.16
C CYS A 765 -36.44 25.70 -25.62
N SER A 766 -37.18 26.08 -26.66
CA SER A 766 -38.25 25.24 -27.20
C SER A 766 -37.72 23.97 -27.88
N ASP A 767 -36.58 24.06 -28.57
CA ASP A 767 -35.92 22.89 -29.15
C ASP A 767 -35.38 21.98 -28.05
N LEU A 768 -34.70 22.54 -27.05
CA LEU A 768 -34.23 21.79 -25.87
C LEU A 768 -35.39 21.08 -25.16
N GLN A 769 -36.55 21.74 -24.98
CA GLN A 769 -37.71 21.10 -24.36
C GLN A 769 -38.28 19.97 -25.21
N ARG A 770 -38.27 20.10 -26.55
CA ARG A 770 -38.67 19.02 -27.50
C ARG A 770 -37.67 17.86 -27.52
N MET A 771 -36.38 18.14 -27.32
CA MET A 771 -35.33 17.15 -27.09
C MET A 771 -35.40 16.50 -25.69
N GLY A 772 -36.37 16.89 -24.85
CA GLY A 772 -36.64 16.26 -23.56
C GLY A 772 -36.00 16.93 -22.35
N HIS A 773 -35.35 18.09 -22.50
CA HIS A 773 -34.86 18.88 -21.37
C HIS A 773 -36.04 19.44 -20.56
N LYS A 774 -36.02 19.23 -19.23
CA LYS A 774 -37.11 19.57 -18.30
C LYS A 774 -36.70 20.45 -17.12
N LEU A 775 -35.40 20.72 -16.95
CA LEU A 775 -34.85 21.50 -15.83
C LEU A 775 -34.40 22.88 -16.33
N SER A 776 -34.86 23.94 -15.67
CA SER A 776 -34.43 25.31 -15.97
C SER A 776 -32.93 25.46 -15.70
N GLY A 777 -32.20 26.18 -16.56
CA GLY A 777 -30.73 26.22 -16.49
C GLY A 777 -30.07 26.95 -17.66
N PHE A 778 -28.74 27.03 -17.64
CA PHE A 778 -27.94 27.58 -18.72
C PHE A 778 -27.62 26.51 -19.77
N PHE A 779 -27.86 26.83 -21.04
CA PHE A 779 -27.64 25.92 -22.16
C PHE A 779 -26.91 26.65 -23.30
N SER A 780 -25.98 25.94 -23.93
CA SER A 780 -25.39 26.36 -25.20
C SER A 780 -26.34 25.99 -26.34
N VAL A 781 -26.72 26.96 -27.17
CA VAL A 781 -27.53 26.72 -28.39
C VAL A 781 -26.85 27.27 -29.63
N LYS A 782 -27.20 26.70 -30.79
CA LYS A 782 -26.77 27.21 -32.10
C LYS A 782 -27.44 28.56 -32.37
N GLY A 783 -26.66 29.64 -32.30
CA GLY A 783 -27.07 30.97 -32.76
C GLY A 783 -26.97 31.11 -34.29
N SER A 784 -27.14 32.34 -34.77
CA SER A 784 -27.11 32.67 -36.20
C SER A 784 -25.72 32.57 -36.84
N VAL A 785 -24.66 32.77 -36.07
CA VAL A 785 -23.24 32.73 -36.52
C VAL A 785 -22.34 32.03 -35.49
N LYS A 786 -22.59 32.26 -34.20
CA LYS A 786 -21.82 31.77 -33.05
C LYS A 786 -22.68 30.87 -32.17
N MET A 787 -22.05 30.13 -31.26
CA MET A 787 -22.77 29.46 -30.17
C MET A 787 -23.24 30.50 -29.14
N GLU A 788 -24.47 30.39 -28.67
CA GLU A 788 -25.03 31.32 -27.67
C GLU A 788 -25.24 30.62 -26.32
N MET A 789 -24.95 31.33 -25.23
CA MET A 789 -25.45 30.94 -23.90
C MET A 789 -26.82 31.55 -23.70
N ILE A 790 -27.82 30.69 -23.50
CA ILE A 790 -29.15 31.08 -23.08
C ILE A 790 -29.45 30.47 -21.71
N TYR A 791 -30.19 31.18 -20.89
CA TYR A 791 -30.86 30.61 -19.73
C TYR A 791 -32.29 30.24 -20.16
N CYS A 792 -32.64 28.97 -19.99
CA CYS A 792 -33.98 28.48 -20.19
C CYS A 792 -34.69 28.37 -18.86
N ASP A 793 -35.85 29.02 -18.74
CA ASP A 793 -36.81 28.72 -17.70
C ASP A 793 -37.96 27.89 -18.28
N PHE A 794 -38.06 26.63 -17.87
CA PHE A 794 -39.15 25.74 -18.29
C PHE A 794 -40.40 25.84 -17.39
N PHE A 795 -40.34 26.64 -16.32
CA PHE A 795 -41.45 26.92 -15.42
C PHE A 795 -41.70 28.44 -15.23
N PRO A 796 -41.75 29.26 -16.29
CA PRO A 796 -41.75 30.71 -16.16
C PRO A 796 -43.10 31.21 -15.63
N ASN A 797 -43.07 31.84 -14.45
CA ASN A 797 -44.25 32.51 -13.88
C ASN A 797 -44.76 33.71 -14.70
N LYS A 798 -44.00 34.17 -15.71
CA LYS A 798 -44.31 35.32 -16.58
C LYS A 798 -43.76 35.18 -18.01
N ASN A 799 -44.10 34.09 -18.73
CA ASN A 799 -43.84 33.86 -20.17
C ASN A 799 -42.39 33.93 -20.73
N ASP A 800 -41.42 34.53 -20.04
CA ASP A 800 -40.02 34.69 -20.48
C ASP A 800 -39.22 33.38 -20.33
N LYS A 801 -39.59 32.38 -21.15
CA LYS A 801 -38.99 31.03 -21.19
C LYS A 801 -37.49 31.03 -21.53
N GLN A 802 -37.00 32.07 -22.20
CA GLN A 802 -35.63 32.15 -22.71
C GLN A 802 -35.03 33.53 -22.46
N LYS A 803 -33.88 33.57 -21.79
CA LYS A 803 -33.08 34.78 -21.58
C LYS A 803 -31.68 34.59 -22.16
N ARG A 804 -31.30 35.42 -23.13
CA ARG A 804 -29.93 35.40 -23.69
C ARG A 804 -28.93 35.93 -22.66
N ILE A 805 -27.84 35.21 -22.46
CA ILE A 805 -26.81 35.51 -21.44
C ILE A 805 -25.53 36.01 -22.09
N GLY A 806 -25.13 35.41 -23.22
CA GLY A 806 -23.93 35.79 -23.96
C GLY A 806 -23.68 34.88 -25.16
N TYR A 807 -22.44 34.85 -25.63
CA TYR A 807 -21.96 33.91 -26.63
C TYR A 807 -20.85 33.04 -26.03
N VAL A 808 -20.67 31.83 -26.57
CA VAL A 808 -19.49 30.99 -26.28
C VAL A 808 -18.58 31.04 -27.51
N ASP A 809 -17.32 31.39 -27.27
CA ASP A 809 -16.27 31.28 -28.27
C ASP A 809 -15.77 29.83 -28.31
N VAL A 810 -16.33 29.04 -29.24
CA VAL A 810 -15.96 27.64 -29.46
C VAL A 810 -15.17 27.55 -30.76
N LYS A 811 -13.94 27.04 -30.68
CA LYS A 811 -13.06 26.77 -31.82
C LYS A 811 -12.95 25.26 -32.01
N SER A 812 -13.18 24.79 -33.23
CA SER A 812 -13.14 23.36 -33.56
C SER A 812 -11.73 22.84 -33.88
N ALA A 813 -10.77 23.75 -34.10
CA ALA A 813 -9.34 23.48 -34.07
C ALA A 813 -8.55 24.74 -33.68
N PRO A 814 -7.40 24.61 -33.00
CA PRO A 814 -6.47 25.73 -32.83
C PRO A 814 -5.90 26.17 -34.19
N VAL A 815 -5.76 27.49 -34.38
CA VAL A 815 -5.14 28.07 -35.58
C VAL A 815 -4.35 29.31 -35.16
N TYR A 816 -3.03 29.19 -35.10
CA TYR A 816 -2.13 30.29 -34.77
C TYR A 816 -0.69 30.02 -35.22
N PHE A 817 0.00 31.06 -35.67
CA PHE A 817 1.39 30.96 -36.10
C PHE A 817 2.22 32.16 -35.61
N TYR A 818 3.52 31.92 -35.44
CA TYR A 818 4.54 32.94 -35.27
C TYR A 818 5.78 32.50 -36.06
N VAL A 819 6.08 33.21 -37.13
CA VAL A 819 7.16 32.91 -38.07
C VAL A 819 8.16 34.07 -38.16
N GLN A 820 9.42 33.74 -38.42
CA GLN A 820 10.55 34.66 -38.41
C GLN A 820 11.42 34.47 -39.64
N ARG A 821 12.08 35.55 -40.07
CA ARG A 821 13.21 35.47 -41.00
C ARG A 821 14.53 35.33 -40.25
N ASN A 822 15.57 34.97 -40.98
CA ASN A 822 16.95 34.81 -40.53
C ASN A 822 17.95 35.48 -41.50
N SER A 823 17.42 36.18 -42.51
CA SER A 823 18.18 36.83 -43.59
C SER A 823 17.44 38.05 -44.14
N ASN A 824 18.20 39.09 -44.54
CA ASN A 824 17.66 40.28 -45.22
C ASN A 824 16.76 39.92 -46.40
N TYR A 825 15.77 40.76 -46.69
CA TYR A 825 14.85 40.60 -47.82
C TYR A 825 14.58 41.92 -48.54
N ASN A 826 14.69 41.92 -49.86
CA ASN A 826 14.58 43.10 -50.70
C ASN A 826 13.80 42.87 -52.01
N THR A 827 13.17 41.70 -52.17
CA THR A 827 12.35 41.41 -53.36
C THR A 827 11.04 42.17 -53.27
N LEU A 828 10.77 43.00 -54.27
CA LEU A 828 9.56 43.83 -54.38
C LEU A 828 8.41 43.03 -55.02
N GLY A 829 7.17 43.33 -54.64
CA GLY A 829 5.96 42.77 -55.27
C GLY A 829 5.66 41.30 -54.93
N THR A 830 6.57 40.58 -54.27
CA THR A 830 6.42 39.17 -53.90
C THR A 830 6.06 38.98 -52.43
N PRO A 831 5.26 37.94 -52.09
CA PRO A 831 5.07 37.50 -50.71
C PRO A 831 6.40 37.25 -50.00
N ILE A 832 6.56 37.77 -48.79
CA ILE A 832 7.76 37.59 -47.95
C ILE A 832 7.75 36.16 -47.37
N PRO A 833 8.70 35.28 -47.75
CA PRO A 833 8.82 33.96 -47.14
C PRO A 833 9.46 34.06 -45.75
N PHE A 834 9.37 32.98 -44.97
CA PHE A 834 9.91 32.90 -43.61
C PHE A 834 10.80 31.67 -43.45
N ASP A 835 11.90 31.84 -42.72
CA ASP A 835 12.94 30.82 -42.56
C ASP A 835 12.65 29.88 -41.38
N LEU A 836 11.88 30.35 -40.39
CA LEU A 836 11.63 29.66 -39.12
C LEU A 836 10.17 29.83 -38.67
N ALA A 837 9.55 28.74 -38.19
CA ALA A 837 8.34 28.80 -37.37
C ALA A 837 8.70 28.53 -35.90
N ARG A 838 8.31 29.42 -34.98
CA ARG A 838 8.30 29.09 -33.55
C ARG A 838 7.03 28.32 -33.19
N VAL A 839 5.94 28.62 -33.89
CA VAL A 839 4.69 27.86 -33.84
C VAL A 839 3.92 28.05 -35.15
N ASN A 840 3.16 27.04 -35.58
CA ASN A 840 2.32 27.06 -36.78
C ASN A 840 1.16 26.06 -36.61
N GLU A 841 0.43 26.22 -35.52
CA GLU A 841 -0.64 25.30 -35.14
C GLU A 841 -1.81 25.39 -36.13
N GLY A 842 -2.32 24.23 -36.55
CA GLY A 842 -3.27 24.12 -37.66
C GLY A 842 -2.64 24.16 -39.07
N ASN A 843 -1.30 24.26 -39.19
CA ASN A 843 -0.55 24.26 -40.46
C ASN A 843 -1.06 25.28 -41.50
N ALA A 844 -1.56 26.42 -41.03
CA ALA A 844 -2.20 27.42 -41.86
C ALA A 844 -1.21 28.39 -42.53
N MET A 845 0.00 28.55 -41.99
CA MET A 845 1.06 29.37 -42.58
C MET A 845 2.00 28.51 -43.43
N ASP A 846 2.14 28.82 -44.72
CA ASP A 846 3.19 28.28 -45.57
C ASP A 846 4.43 29.19 -45.49
N LEU A 847 5.53 28.65 -44.97
CA LEU A 847 6.79 29.35 -44.77
C LEU A 847 7.49 29.68 -46.09
N THR A 848 7.43 28.75 -47.06
CA THR A 848 8.14 28.87 -48.35
C THR A 848 7.46 29.86 -49.27
N THR A 849 6.12 29.93 -49.24
CA THR A 849 5.39 30.95 -50.01
C THR A 849 5.12 32.23 -49.22
N GLY A 850 5.25 32.23 -47.89
CA GLY A 850 4.94 33.40 -47.07
C GLY A 850 3.44 33.70 -46.93
N ILE A 851 2.58 32.71 -47.22
CA ILE A 851 1.13 32.87 -47.31
C ILE A 851 0.44 32.09 -46.19
N PHE A 852 -0.35 32.80 -45.39
CA PHE A 852 -1.35 32.19 -44.52
C PHE A 852 -2.60 31.85 -45.34
N THR A 853 -3.11 30.62 -45.22
CA THR A 853 -4.37 30.17 -45.81
C THR A 853 -5.35 29.81 -44.70
N ALA A 854 -6.47 30.54 -44.60
CA ALA A 854 -7.46 30.35 -43.55
C ALA A 854 -8.08 28.93 -43.61
N PRO A 855 -7.88 28.06 -42.59
CA PRO A 855 -8.37 26.69 -42.63
C PRO A 855 -9.88 26.60 -42.34
N ARG A 856 -10.46 27.65 -41.75
CA ARG A 856 -11.86 27.76 -41.31
C ARG A 856 -12.37 29.19 -41.52
N PRO A 857 -13.69 29.42 -41.65
CA PRO A 857 -14.25 30.76 -41.65
C PRO A 857 -14.26 31.33 -40.23
N GLY A 858 -13.92 32.61 -40.06
CA GLY A 858 -13.81 33.22 -38.73
C GLY A 858 -13.18 34.60 -38.75
N ILE A 859 -12.92 35.14 -37.55
CA ILE A 859 -12.16 36.39 -37.36
C ILE A 859 -10.74 36.03 -36.94
N TYR A 860 -9.76 36.61 -37.62
CA TYR A 860 -8.33 36.39 -37.42
C TYR A 860 -7.63 37.72 -37.13
N PHE A 861 -6.69 37.70 -36.20
CA PHE A 861 -5.74 38.81 -36.00
C PHE A 861 -4.44 38.49 -36.74
N PHE A 862 -3.80 39.51 -37.31
CA PHE A 862 -2.48 39.46 -37.93
C PHE A 862 -1.64 40.65 -37.47
N SER A 863 -0.35 40.42 -37.21
CA SER A 863 0.63 41.47 -36.97
C SER A 863 1.98 41.11 -37.58
N PHE A 864 2.50 42.03 -38.39
CA PHE A 864 3.81 41.97 -39.02
C PHE A 864 4.69 43.07 -38.42
N THR A 865 5.94 42.73 -38.13
CA THR A 865 6.99 43.69 -37.75
C THR A 865 8.26 43.35 -38.54
N GLY A 866 8.97 44.38 -38.98
CA GLY A 866 10.30 44.26 -39.58
C GLY A 866 11.16 45.50 -39.29
N HIS A 867 12.46 45.38 -39.54
CA HIS A 867 13.36 46.53 -39.53
C HIS A 867 13.61 46.99 -40.97
N ALA A 868 13.18 48.21 -41.31
CA ALA A 868 13.49 48.85 -42.58
C ALA A 868 14.92 49.37 -42.55
N GLU A 869 15.80 48.78 -43.36
CA GLU A 869 17.18 49.22 -43.57
C GLU A 869 17.26 50.15 -44.79
N PHE A 870 17.84 51.33 -44.56
CA PHE A 870 18.01 52.36 -45.56
C PHE A 870 19.49 52.52 -45.97
N PRO A 871 19.78 52.66 -47.28
CA PRO A 871 21.11 53.03 -47.74
C PRO A 871 21.38 54.51 -47.37
N LYS A 872 22.66 54.91 -47.37
CA LYS A 872 23.04 56.30 -47.14
C LYS A 872 22.47 57.21 -48.24
N SER A 873 21.60 58.16 -47.88
CA SER A 873 20.95 59.07 -48.83
C SER A 873 20.80 60.47 -48.24
N SER A 874 21.10 61.51 -49.04
CA SER A 874 20.76 62.90 -48.71
C SER A 874 19.32 63.28 -49.07
N SER A 875 18.59 62.39 -49.73
CA SER A 875 17.20 62.58 -50.15
C SER A 875 16.23 61.81 -49.26
N LYS A 876 14.93 62.03 -49.42
CA LYS A 876 13.90 61.20 -48.80
C LYS A 876 13.99 59.77 -49.32
N VAL A 877 13.97 58.80 -48.40
CA VAL A 877 13.89 57.37 -48.68
C VAL A 877 12.75 56.76 -47.89
N HIS A 878 12.13 55.71 -48.41
CA HIS A 878 10.92 55.16 -47.82
C HIS A 878 10.81 53.65 -48.06
N LEU A 879 10.18 52.95 -47.13
CA LEU A 879 9.88 51.53 -47.27
C LEU A 879 8.44 51.28 -46.83
N ALA A 880 7.70 50.56 -47.67
CA ALA A 880 6.32 50.18 -47.43
C ALA A 880 6.21 48.66 -47.37
N VAL A 881 5.51 48.15 -46.36
CA VAL A 881 5.02 46.75 -46.35
C VAL A 881 3.52 46.75 -46.37
N ILE A 882 2.93 45.88 -47.19
CA ILE A 882 1.49 45.83 -47.40
C ILE A 882 0.97 44.46 -47.03
N LEU A 883 0.00 44.44 -46.12
CA LEU A 883 -0.80 43.27 -45.82
C LEU A 883 -1.86 43.11 -46.92
N TYR A 884 -1.90 41.92 -47.53
CA TYR A 884 -2.83 41.54 -48.59
C TYR A 884 -3.82 40.49 -48.11
N LEU A 885 -5.02 40.52 -48.67
CA LEU A 885 -6.05 39.47 -48.57
C LEU A 885 -6.55 39.16 -49.98
N ASN A 886 -6.32 37.95 -50.48
CA ASN A 886 -6.75 37.48 -51.81
C ASN A 886 -6.39 38.45 -52.97
N GLY A 887 -5.26 39.16 -52.86
CA GLY A 887 -4.81 40.15 -53.86
C GLY A 887 -5.36 41.57 -53.66
N GLY A 888 -6.27 41.78 -52.69
CA GLY A 888 -6.66 43.11 -52.23
C GLY A 888 -5.74 43.64 -51.14
N ARG A 889 -5.30 44.90 -51.26
CA ARG A 889 -4.55 45.64 -50.24
C ARG A 889 -5.44 45.93 -49.02
N ILE A 890 -5.03 45.49 -47.84
CA ILE A 890 -5.76 45.66 -46.58
C ILE A 890 -5.20 46.82 -45.74
N GLY A 891 -3.88 46.88 -45.61
CA GLY A 891 -3.22 47.85 -44.75
C GLY A 891 -1.75 48.00 -45.11
N THR A 892 -1.17 49.14 -44.75
CA THR A 892 0.20 49.49 -45.11
C THR A 892 0.96 49.99 -43.89
N GLY A 893 2.05 49.31 -43.56
CA GLY A 893 3.11 49.88 -42.74
C GLY A 893 3.98 50.73 -43.65
N TYR A 894 4.29 51.96 -43.24
CA TYR A 894 5.04 52.91 -44.06
C TYR A 894 6.02 53.69 -43.20
N VAL A 895 7.29 53.73 -43.60
CA VAL A 895 8.35 54.52 -42.96
C VAL A 895 8.99 55.42 -44.01
N THR A 896 9.32 56.66 -43.63
CA THR A 896 10.10 57.59 -44.45
C THR A 896 11.18 58.23 -43.60
N GLU A 897 12.39 58.23 -44.13
CA GLU A 897 13.59 58.83 -43.52
C GLU A 897 14.21 59.87 -44.45
N SER A 898 15.17 60.65 -43.95
CA SER A 898 15.92 61.64 -44.74
C SER A 898 17.30 61.85 -44.14
N ASN A 899 18.30 62.16 -44.97
CA ASN A 899 19.71 62.27 -44.54
C ASN A 899 20.22 60.98 -43.87
N THR A 900 19.80 59.82 -44.39
CA THR A 900 20.11 58.53 -43.80
C THR A 900 21.60 58.22 -43.83
N VAL A 901 22.08 57.58 -42.76
CA VAL A 901 23.42 56.98 -42.73
C VAL A 901 23.37 55.53 -43.25
N ALA A 902 24.53 54.96 -43.58
CA ALA A 902 24.60 53.55 -43.97
C ALA A 902 24.14 52.66 -42.80
N ASN A 903 23.36 51.63 -43.11
CA ASN A 903 22.80 50.66 -42.17
C ASN A 903 21.85 51.30 -41.12
N GLN A 904 21.22 52.43 -41.47
CA GLN A 904 20.17 53.01 -40.63
C GLN A 904 18.93 52.12 -40.65
N ASN A 905 18.49 51.69 -39.47
CA ASN A 905 17.35 50.80 -39.29
C ASN A 905 16.20 51.55 -38.58
N SER A 906 14.99 51.45 -39.12
CA SER A 906 13.77 52.00 -38.53
C SER A 906 12.68 50.93 -38.41
N PRO A 907 11.93 50.84 -37.29
CA PRO A 907 10.92 49.82 -37.10
C PRO A 907 9.70 50.06 -38.00
N LEU A 908 9.22 48.99 -38.63
CA LEU A 908 8.11 48.99 -39.58
C LEU A 908 7.09 47.94 -39.14
N THR A 909 5.81 48.30 -39.06
CA THR A 909 4.75 47.37 -38.62
C THR A 909 3.44 47.59 -39.38
N VAL A 910 2.70 46.49 -39.58
CA VAL A 910 1.31 46.50 -40.05
C VAL A 910 0.53 45.42 -39.33
N GLN A 911 -0.64 45.75 -38.81
CA GLN A 911 -1.53 44.82 -38.11
C GLN A 911 -2.98 45.02 -38.55
N SER A 912 -3.78 43.95 -38.51
CA SER A 912 -5.19 43.99 -38.88
C SER A 912 -5.97 42.84 -38.25
N THR A 913 -7.26 43.07 -38.01
CA THR A 913 -8.22 42.05 -37.64
C THR A 913 -9.17 41.84 -38.82
N LEU A 914 -9.17 40.64 -39.38
CA LEU A 914 -9.87 40.31 -40.64
C LEU A 914 -10.88 39.20 -40.44
N LYS A 915 -12.08 39.38 -41.01
CA LYS A 915 -13.02 38.29 -41.19
C LYS A 915 -12.68 37.54 -42.47
N LEU A 916 -12.30 36.28 -42.34
CA LEU A 916 -11.86 35.41 -43.42
C LEU A 916 -12.87 34.28 -43.67
N LYS A 917 -12.97 33.86 -44.92
CA LYS A 917 -13.59 32.60 -45.34
C LYS A 917 -12.54 31.49 -45.37
N LYS A 918 -12.98 30.24 -45.37
CA LYS A 918 -12.09 29.10 -45.62
C LYS A 918 -11.40 29.26 -46.98
N PHE A 919 -10.09 29.02 -47.00
CA PHE A 919 -9.15 29.19 -48.11
C PHE A 919 -8.81 30.64 -48.52
N ASP A 920 -9.29 31.65 -47.79
CA ASP A 920 -8.79 33.01 -47.96
C ASP A 920 -7.28 33.08 -47.63
N LYS A 921 -6.53 33.80 -48.46
CA LYS A 921 -5.08 33.90 -48.39
C LYS A 921 -4.64 35.28 -47.90
N VAL A 922 -3.80 35.32 -46.87
CA VAL A 922 -3.23 36.53 -46.27
C VAL A 922 -1.71 36.47 -46.33
N TRP A 923 -1.07 37.54 -46.77
CA TRP A 923 0.40 37.63 -46.84
C TRP A 923 0.87 39.08 -46.74
N VAL A 924 2.18 39.29 -46.61
CA VAL A 924 2.81 40.61 -46.63
C VAL A 924 3.80 40.68 -47.80
N ILE A 925 3.83 41.81 -48.52
CA ILE A 925 4.85 42.13 -49.53
C ILE A 925 5.63 43.39 -49.13
N ILE A 926 6.80 43.58 -49.71
CA ILE A 926 7.39 44.92 -49.88
C ILE A 926 6.77 45.54 -51.13
N ASP A 927 6.24 46.76 -51.03
CA ASP A 927 5.65 47.48 -52.16
C ASP A 927 6.73 48.22 -52.98
N ASP A 928 6.52 48.32 -54.29
CA ASP A 928 7.47 48.99 -55.19
C ASP A 928 7.19 50.50 -55.22
N TRP A 929 8.18 51.29 -54.78
CA TRP A 929 8.10 52.74 -54.75
C TRP A 929 9.45 53.41 -55.09
N GLU A 930 9.91 53.14 -56.31
CA GLU A 930 10.86 53.94 -57.11
C GLU A 930 12.30 54.14 -56.57
N ILE A 931 12.68 53.61 -55.40
CA ILE A 931 14.04 53.77 -54.84
C ILE A 931 14.70 52.42 -54.56
N LEU A 932 15.72 52.09 -55.36
CA LEU A 932 16.51 50.87 -55.20
C LEU A 932 17.39 50.90 -53.93
N GLY A 933 17.53 49.74 -53.28
CA GLY A 933 18.51 49.49 -52.21
C GLY A 933 17.99 49.56 -50.78
N GLN A 934 16.68 49.66 -50.56
CA GLN A 934 16.07 49.43 -49.25
C GLN A 934 15.81 47.93 -49.05
N SER A 935 15.86 47.47 -47.80
CA SER A 935 15.56 46.07 -47.45
C SER A 935 14.93 45.94 -46.08
N LEU A 936 14.21 44.84 -45.85
CA LEU A 936 13.97 44.35 -44.50
C LEU A 936 15.27 43.73 -44.00
N SER A 937 15.87 44.34 -42.97
CA SER A 937 17.06 43.82 -42.29
C SER A 937 16.69 42.66 -41.37
N ASP A 938 17.46 41.57 -41.48
CA ASP A 938 17.37 40.47 -40.54
C ASP A 938 18.69 39.70 -40.39
N ASN A 939 18.86 39.09 -39.23
CA ASN A 939 20.03 38.31 -38.84
C ASN A 939 19.61 37.26 -37.80
N ARG A 940 20.57 36.70 -37.05
CA ARG A 940 20.31 35.69 -36.00
C ARG A 940 19.43 36.18 -34.83
N ASN A 941 19.12 37.48 -34.76
CA ASN A 941 18.24 38.09 -33.76
C ASN A 941 16.76 38.21 -34.22
N HIS A 942 16.43 37.83 -35.46
CA HIS A 942 15.05 37.71 -35.96
C HIS A 942 14.21 38.99 -35.87
N HIS A 943 14.69 40.05 -36.51
CA HIS A 943 14.05 41.38 -36.52
C HIS A 943 12.79 41.47 -37.39
N THR A 944 12.60 40.55 -38.34
CA THR A 944 11.42 40.48 -39.20
C THR A 944 10.59 39.23 -38.86
N HIS A 945 9.37 39.45 -38.38
CA HIS A 945 8.49 38.39 -37.93
C HIS A 945 7.02 38.68 -38.24
N PHE A 946 6.26 37.61 -38.49
CA PHE A 946 4.82 37.66 -38.77
C PHE A 946 4.08 36.70 -37.85
N THR A 947 2.97 37.17 -37.29
CA THR A 947 2.12 36.39 -36.39
C THR A 947 0.66 36.56 -36.76
N GLY A 948 -0.12 35.52 -36.53
CA GLY A 948 -1.56 35.59 -36.65
C GLY A 948 -2.26 34.44 -35.96
N PHE A 949 -3.50 34.67 -35.52
CA PHE A 949 -4.29 33.70 -34.77
C PHE A 949 -5.79 33.91 -34.96
N MET A 950 -6.56 32.83 -34.88
CA MET A 950 -8.02 32.88 -34.91
C MET A 950 -8.55 33.44 -33.59
N LEU A 951 -9.23 34.58 -33.65
CA LEU A 951 -9.95 35.18 -32.54
C LEU A 951 -11.29 34.49 -32.31
N GLU A 952 -12.05 34.21 -33.37
CA GLU A 952 -13.39 33.63 -33.30
C GLU A 952 -13.66 32.75 -34.55
N GLU A 953 -14.44 31.67 -34.41
CA GLU A 953 -14.82 30.80 -35.53
C GLU A 953 -16.31 30.99 -35.91
N ASP A 954 -16.61 31.02 -37.20
CA ASP A 954 -17.99 31.03 -37.73
C ASP A 954 -18.58 29.60 -37.71
N ILE A 955 -18.84 29.09 -36.50
CA ILE A 955 -19.25 27.70 -36.19
C ILE A 955 -20.36 27.16 -37.11
N VAL A 956 -21.32 28.00 -37.50
CA VAL A 956 -22.48 27.60 -38.32
C VAL A 956 -22.10 27.13 -39.74
N VAL A 957 -20.87 27.41 -40.20
CA VAL A 957 -20.34 27.04 -41.53
C VAL A 957 -19.24 25.96 -41.42
N SER A 958 -18.87 25.56 -40.20
CA SER A 958 -17.79 24.58 -39.93
C SER A 958 -18.24 23.13 -39.74
N PHE A 959 -19.56 22.87 -39.71
CA PHE A 959 -20.20 21.57 -39.45
C PHE A 959 -21.16 21.18 -40.59
#